data_AF-A0A2M8KRS7-F1
#
_entry.id   AF-A0A2M8KRS7-F1
#
_cell.length_a   1.000
_cell.length_b   1.000
_cell.length_c   1.000
_cell.angle_alpha   90.00
_cell.angle_beta   90.00
_cell.angle_gamma   90.00
#
_symmetry.space_group_name_H-M   'P 1'
#
loop_
_entity.id
_entity.type
_entity.pdbx_description
1 polymer ?
#
loop_
_entity_poly.entity_id
_entity_poly.type
_entity_poly.pdbx_seq_one_letter_code
_entity_poly.pdbx_strand_id
1 'polypeptide(L)'
;MKQSSAFSKFTNQYSLSKTLRFELKPIRNTQKMLDDAGIFAKDELIQKKYEKTKPYFAKLHREFINEALNGVALIGLEEHFQLLKEWQKDRKNNVAKTAYETSVQRLRKEIVKLFDSKAKDWVNGQYIELKLKNKTIEILFEEAVFGLLKARYGEEKESFIEIEKLDKEGKSETKEISIFDSWKGFVGYFDKFFQTRKNFYKSESENGKGKSGQISTRIIDQNLKRFCDNLMFFESVKEKVSFDEIEKTFDITLSQIFSLNFYNNCFLQDGIDYYNKIIGGETLQNGEKIKGLNELINQYRQNNKDQKISFFKLLDKQILSEKTVFIDEIKNDTELLDALHKFAKIAEEKTTIAKNLFFDFVTNNDQYALSQIYISREAFNTISNKWTNETETFARYLYEAMKSEKLAKYDKQDNSYKFPDFIALSYVNIALKSENFDGHFWKEKYYEVVGFDKKNKWDQFLLIFLYEFQSLFDRTVKDEDGNKKQVEYNIFSQNFRELIEKEPFVLSQETKVTIKEFADSVLTIYQMAKYFAVEKKRAWLAEYELDSFYTKPDTGYLQFYDDAYENIVQVYNKLRNYLTKKPYSEQKWKLNFGNPTLADGWDKNKESDNSAVLLRKNRKYFLGLMTKGHNKIFDNRFEENFLEGIKNGKYEKVVYKFFPDQAKMFPKVCFSAKGLEFFEPSEDVIRIYKNAEFKKGETFSVGSMHRLIDFYKDCLAKYEGWKLYSFKHLKPTNEYQDNIGEFFRDVAEDGYKVDFQDISGKYIQERNEKGELYLFEIHNKDWNLDKAKDGKLKTTA
;
A
#
# COMPACT_ATOMS: atom_id res chain seq x y z
N MET A 1 -23.65 50.30 -16.78
CA MET A 1 -24.00 48.98 -16.17
C MET A 1 -23.01 47.95 -16.65
N LYS A 2 -22.19 47.34 -15.77
CA LYS A 2 -21.32 46.22 -16.16
C LYS A 2 -22.21 45.01 -16.47
N GLN A 3 -22.10 44.44 -17.67
CA GLN A 3 -22.82 43.22 -18.04
C GLN A 3 -22.50 42.12 -17.01
N SER A 4 -23.56 41.54 -16.42
CA SER A 4 -23.44 40.36 -15.57
C SER A 4 -22.86 39.21 -16.39
N SER A 5 -21.63 38.80 -16.05
CA SER A 5 -21.00 37.59 -16.62
C SER A 5 -21.94 36.38 -16.48
N ALA A 6 -21.97 35.48 -17.47
CA ALA A 6 -22.72 34.23 -17.40
C ALA A 6 -22.30 33.36 -16.18
N PHE A 7 -21.09 33.56 -15.66
CA PHE A 7 -20.58 32.87 -14.48
C PHE A 7 -21.09 33.42 -13.14
N SER A 8 -21.75 34.58 -13.11
CA SER A 8 -22.30 35.15 -11.88
C SER A 8 -23.33 34.24 -11.20
N LYS A 9 -24.01 33.40 -12.00
CA LYS A 9 -24.97 32.40 -11.51
C LYS A 9 -24.33 31.18 -10.85
N PHE A 10 -23.00 31.00 -10.96
CA PHE A 10 -22.27 29.82 -10.45
C PHE A 10 -21.57 30.10 -9.10
N THR A 11 -22.16 30.93 -8.25
CA THR A 11 -21.70 31.18 -6.88
C THR A 11 -22.58 30.40 -5.89
N ASN A 12 -22.03 29.95 -4.75
CA ASN A 12 -22.76 29.22 -3.70
C ASN A 12 -23.50 27.94 -4.18
N GLN A 13 -22.95 27.22 -5.15
CA GLN A 13 -23.59 26.04 -5.75
C GLN A 13 -23.49 24.78 -4.89
N TYR A 14 -22.38 24.62 -4.17
CA TYR A 14 -22.13 23.49 -3.28
C TYR A 14 -21.06 23.85 -2.24
N SER A 15 -21.12 23.16 -1.09
CA SER A 15 -20.12 23.31 -0.04
C SER A 15 -18.87 22.47 -0.33
N LEU A 16 -17.71 22.97 0.10
CA LEU A 16 -16.44 22.27 0.00
C LEU A 16 -15.64 22.46 1.28
N SER A 17 -14.93 21.42 1.70
CA SER A 17 -14.05 21.48 2.88
C SER A 17 -12.61 21.73 2.46
N LYS A 18 -11.92 22.65 3.14
CA LYS A 18 -10.49 22.91 2.96
C LYS A 18 -9.76 22.91 4.30
N THR A 19 -8.51 22.49 4.30
CA THR A 19 -7.62 22.57 5.46
C THR A 19 -6.50 23.57 5.18
N LEU A 20 -6.36 24.57 6.05
CA LEU A 20 -5.27 25.54 6.00
C LEU A 20 -4.12 25.06 6.90
N ARG A 21 -2.87 25.41 6.53
CA ARG A 21 -1.66 24.99 7.26
C ARG A 21 -0.81 26.22 7.57
N PHE A 22 -0.40 26.33 8.83
CA PHE A 22 0.40 27.42 9.35
C PHE A 22 1.49 26.89 10.26
N GLU A 23 2.58 27.63 10.39
CA GLU A 23 3.58 27.46 11.43
C GLU A 23 3.03 28.00 12.75
N LEU A 24 3.34 27.35 13.87
CA LEU A 24 3.03 27.84 15.21
C LEU A 24 4.32 28.26 15.90
N LYS A 25 4.53 29.57 16.05
CA LYS A 25 5.73 30.12 16.69
C LYS A 25 5.46 30.32 18.18
N PRO A 26 6.15 29.61 19.10
CA PRO A 26 5.97 29.83 20.53
C PRO A 26 6.43 31.25 20.88
N ILE A 27 5.63 31.96 21.67
CA ILE A 27 5.99 33.31 22.13
C ILE A 27 6.08 33.38 23.64
N ARG A 28 6.87 34.33 24.15
CA ARG A 28 7.08 34.58 25.58
C ARG A 28 7.61 33.33 26.30
N ASN A 29 7.03 32.96 27.45
CA ASN A 29 7.46 31.83 28.29
C ASN A 29 7.11 30.47 27.69
N THR A 30 6.33 30.43 26.59
CA THR A 30 5.80 29.19 25.99
C THR A 30 6.89 28.18 25.65
N GLN A 31 8.02 28.61 25.07
CA GLN A 31 9.10 27.68 24.71
C GLN A 31 9.66 26.99 25.96
N LYS A 32 9.99 27.76 26.99
CA LYS A 32 10.45 27.23 28.26
C LYS A 32 9.43 26.27 28.88
N MET A 33 8.14 26.62 28.84
CA MET A 33 7.08 25.73 29.34
C MET A 33 7.02 24.40 28.58
N LEU A 34 7.23 24.40 27.26
CA LEU A 34 7.25 23.19 26.45
C LEU A 34 8.40 22.26 26.84
N ASP A 35 9.57 22.86 27.07
CA ASP A 35 10.80 22.16 27.45
C ASP A 35 10.67 21.60 28.88
N ASP A 36 10.27 22.43 29.85
CA ASP A 36 10.06 22.04 31.26
C ASP A 36 9.00 20.94 31.40
N ALA A 37 7.91 21.01 30.61
CA ALA A 37 6.87 20.01 30.63
C ALA A 37 7.22 18.74 29.81
N GLY A 38 8.30 18.75 29.03
CA GLY A 38 8.71 17.64 28.17
C GLY A 38 7.63 17.22 27.17
N ILE A 39 6.89 18.18 26.59
CA ILE A 39 5.71 17.92 25.76
C ILE A 39 6.07 17.05 24.55
N PHE A 40 7.15 17.40 23.85
CA PHE A 40 7.55 16.71 22.62
C PHE A 40 7.87 15.23 22.86
N ALA A 41 8.67 14.92 23.89
CA ALA A 41 9.02 13.53 24.24
C ALA A 41 7.79 12.71 24.67
N LYS A 42 6.86 13.31 25.43
CA LYS A 42 5.63 12.65 25.86
C LYS A 42 4.71 12.32 24.67
N ASP A 43 4.51 13.27 23.76
CA ASP A 43 3.66 13.06 22.58
C ASP A 43 4.34 12.16 21.54
N GLU A 44 5.66 12.19 21.42
CA GLU A 44 6.42 11.22 20.60
C GLU A 44 6.25 9.79 21.13
N LEU A 45 6.31 9.59 22.45
CA LEU A 45 6.03 8.29 23.07
C LEU A 45 4.60 7.80 22.78
N ILE A 46 3.60 8.69 22.80
CA ILE A 46 2.23 8.35 22.41
C ILE A 46 2.19 7.90 20.94
N GLN A 47 2.86 8.63 20.05
CA GLN A 47 2.95 8.25 18.63
C GLN A 47 3.65 6.90 18.43
N LYS A 48 4.76 6.63 19.15
CA LYS A 48 5.46 5.33 19.12
C LYS A 48 4.54 4.20 19.57
N LYS A 49 3.80 4.39 20.68
CA LYS A 49 2.79 3.41 21.14
C LYS A 49 1.72 3.19 20.08
N TYR A 50 1.18 4.26 19.49
CA TYR A 50 0.16 4.19 18.45
C TYR A 50 0.61 3.36 17.25
N GLU A 51 1.81 3.62 16.74
CA GLU A 51 2.37 2.86 15.61
C GLU A 51 2.64 1.40 15.97
N LYS A 52 3.08 1.10 17.21
CA LYS A 52 3.20 -0.29 17.69
C LYS A 52 1.84 -0.98 17.88
N THR A 53 0.78 -0.28 18.28
CA THR A 53 -0.55 -0.88 18.51
C THR A 53 -1.29 -1.21 17.19
N LYS A 54 -1.06 -0.44 16.12
CA LYS A 54 -1.76 -0.62 14.83
C LYS A 54 -1.58 -2.01 14.18
N PRO A 55 -0.38 -2.62 14.14
CA PRO A 55 -0.19 -3.99 13.69
C PRO A 55 -1.07 -5.00 14.43
N TYR A 56 -1.22 -4.86 15.76
CA TYR A 56 -2.07 -5.72 16.57
C TYR A 56 -3.55 -5.59 16.24
N PHE A 57 -4.04 -4.38 15.96
CA PHE A 57 -5.38 -4.21 15.41
C PHE A 57 -5.54 -4.90 14.05
N ALA A 58 -4.53 -4.82 13.18
CA ALA A 58 -4.59 -5.49 11.89
C ALA A 58 -4.65 -7.03 12.06
N LYS A 59 -3.87 -7.58 12.99
CA LYS A 59 -3.89 -9.00 13.38
C LYS A 59 -5.26 -9.40 13.94
N LEU A 60 -5.79 -8.65 14.91
CA LEU A 60 -7.12 -8.87 15.50
C LEU A 60 -8.22 -8.89 14.43
N HIS A 61 -8.23 -7.91 13.52
CA HIS A 61 -9.22 -7.86 12.45
C HIS A 61 -9.10 -9.05 11.50
N ARG A 62 -7.88 -9.47 11.12
CA ARG A 62 -7.67 -10.65 10.27
C ARG A 62 -8.19 -11.92 10.93
N GLU A 63 -7.84 -12.15 12.20
CA GLU A 63 -8.31 -13.31 12.97
C GLU A 63 -9.84 -13.30 13.10
N PHE A 64 -10.43 -12.17 13.44
CA PHE A 64 -11.89 -12.03 13.51
C PHE A 64 -12.57 -12.36 12.17
N ILE A 65 -12.05 -11.84 11.06
CA ILE A 65 -12.58 -12.11 9.72
C ILE A 65 -12.45 -13.59 9.38
N ASN A 66 -11.29 -14.18 9.66
CA ASN A 66 -11.04 -15.60 9.45
C ASN A 66 -12.04 -16.44 10.23
N GLU A 67 -12.16 -16.22 11.54
CA GLU A 67 -13.10 -16.94 12.40
C GLU A 67 -14.56 -16.78 11.97
N ALA A 68 -14.94 -15.64 11.40
CA ALA A 68 -16.32 -15.35 10.98
C ALA A 68 -16.69 -15.99 9.62
N LEU A 69 -15.72 -16.18 8.72
CA LEU A 69 -15.99 -16.62 7.34
C LEU A 69 -15.48 -18.03 7.04
N ASN A 70 -14.57 -18.58 7.86
CA ASN A 70 -14.01 -19.89 7.63
C ASN A 70 -15.09 -20.98 7.70
N GLY A 71 -15.13 -21.85 6.69
CA GLY A 71 -16.10 -22.94 6.60
C GLY A 71 -17.55 -22.51 6.34
N VAL A 72 -17.80 -21.26 5.94
CA VAL A 72 -19.15 -20.77 5.65
C VAL A 72 -19.53 -21.01 4.19
N ALA A 73 -20.77 -21.45 3.96
CA ALA A 73 -21.37 -21.52 2.64
C ALA A 73 -22.47 -20.44 2.49
N LEU A 74 -22.45 -19.71 1.37
CA LEU A 74 -23.49 -18.72 1.06
C LEU A 74 -24.71 -19.37 0.43
N ILE A 75 -25.89 -18.86 0.78
CA ILE A 75 -27.17 -19.34 0.25
C ILE A 75 -27.53 -18.57 -1.03
N GLY A 76 -27.85 -19.29 -2.10
CA GLY A 76 -28.35 -18.72 -3.36
C GLY A 76 -27.26 -18.20 -4.29
N LEU A 77 -26.09 -18.85 -4.32
CA LEU A 77 -25.05 -18.61 -5.32
C LEU A 77 -25.50 -19.04 -6.73
N GLU A 78 -26.27 -20.12 -6.84
CA GLU A 78 -26.82 -20.64 -8.09
C GLU A 78 -27.79 -19.64 -8.73
N GLU A 79 -28.73 -19.11 -7.93
CA GLU A 79 -29.66 -18.06 -8.36
C GLU A 79 -28.88 -16.83 -8.85
N HIS A 80 -27.90 -16.38 -8.07
CA HIS A 80 -27.05 -15.25 -8.44
C HIS A 80 -26.31 -15.47 -9.78
N PHE A 81 -25.76 -16.67 -9.98
CA PHE A 81 -25.05 -17.01 -11.21
C PHE A 81 -25.97 -17.03 -12.43
N GLN A 82 -27.20 -17.54 -12.27
CA GLN A 82 -28.19 -17.54 -13.32
C GLN A 82 -28.61 -16.11 -13.71
N LEU A 83 -28.88 -15.25 -12.72
CA LEU A 83 -29.19 -13.83 -12.95
C LEU A 83 -28.03 -13.09 -13.63
N LEU A 84 -26.78 -13.39 -13.26
CA LEU A 84 -25.60 -12.85 -13.94
C LEU A 84 -25.56 -13.27 -15.42
N LYS A 85 -25.81 -14.54 -15.73
CA LYS A 85 -25.87 -15.04 -17.12
C LYS A 85 -26.94 -14.32 -17.92
N GLU A 86 -28.14 -14.17 -17.36
CA GLU A 86 -29.25 -13.50 -18.01
C GLU A 86 -28.93 -12.03 -18.32
N TRP A 87 -28.37 -11.31 -17.35
CA TRP A 87 -27.94 -9.93 -17.58
C TRP A 87 -26.78 -9.81 -18.58
N GLN A 88 -25.87 -10.78 -18.64
CA GLN A 88 -24.78 -10.77 -19.62
C GLN A 88 -25.24 -11.04 -21.05
N LYS A 89 -26.34 -11.77 -21.25
CA LYS A 89 -26.94 -11.99 -22.58
C LYS A 89 -27.46 -10.68 -23.20
N ASP A 90 -28.11 -9.84 -22.41
CA ASP A 90 -28.52 -8.50 -22.82
C ASP A 90 -28.23 -7.46 -21.73
N ARG A 91 -27.10 -6.77 -21.88
CA ARG A 91 -26.66 -5.74 -20.93
C ARG A 91 -27.56 -4.50 -20.88
N LYS A 92 -28.48 -4.32 -21.83
CA LYS A 92 -29.44 -3.22 -21.84
C LYS A 92 -30.76 -3.57 -21.12
N ASN A 93 -30.96 -4.84 -20.75
CA ASN A 93 -32.14 -5.26 -20.01
C ASN A 93 -32.08 -4.76 -18.55
N ASN A 94 -32.82 -3.68 -18.28
CA ASN A 94 -32.88 -3.07 -16.95
C ASN A 94 -33.52 -3.98 -15.89
N VAL A 95 -34.43 -4.89 -16.27
CA VAL A 95 -35.08 -5.82 -15.32
C VAL A 95 -34.07 -6.88 -14.86
N ALA A 96 -33.37 -7.52 -15.80
CA ALA A 96 -32.31 -8.49 -15.49
C ALA A 96 -31.17 -7.85 -14.68
N LYS A 97 -30.77 -6.62 -15.05
CA LYS A 97 -29.79 -5.84 -14.28
C LYS A 97 -30.24 -5.61 -12.84
N THR A 98 -31.48 -5.18 -12.64
CA THR A 98 -32.02 -4.88 -11.30
C THR A 98 -32.12 -6.15 -10.45
N ALA A 99 -32.54 -7.27 -11.03
CA ALA A 99 -32.58 -8.56 -10.34
C ALA A 99 -31.17 -9.03 -9.92
N TYR A 100 -30.19 -8.93 -10.81
CA TYR A 100 -28.79 -9.20 -10.49
C TYR A 100 -28.26 -8.28 -9.37
N GLU A 101 -28.47 -6.97 -9.46
CA GLU A 101 -28.04 -5.99 -8.44
C GLU A 101 -28.71 -6.28 -7.07
N THR A 102 -29.97 -6.74 -7.08
CA THR A 102 -30.70 -7.15 -5.87
C THR A 102 -30.08 -8.40 -5.24
N SER A 103 -29.72 -9.41 -6.05
CA SER A 103 -29.02 -10.61 -5.55
C SER A 103 -27.66 -10.27 -4.94
N VAL A 104 -26.91 -9.32 -5.53
CA VAL A 104 -25.65 -8.80 -4.99
C VAL A 104 -25.86 -8.14 -3.63
N GLN A 105 -26.90 -7.30 -3.49
CA GLN A 105 -27.25 -6.68 -2.21
C GLN A 105 -27.60 -7.72 -1.13
N ARG A 106 -28.38 -8.74 -1.48
CA ARG A 106 -28.75 -9.84 -0.57
C ARG A 106 -27.52 -10.57 -0.04
N LEU A 107 -26.64 -11.04 -0.93
CA LEU A 107 -25.44 -11.80 -0.55
C LEU A 107 -24.47 -10.96 0.29
N ARG A 108 -24.33 -9.65 0.01
CA ARG A 108 -23.52 -8.76 0.84
C ARG A 108 -24.05 -8.62 2.26
N LYS A 109 -25.38 -8.53 2.41
CA LYS A 109 -26.02 -8.47 3.73
C LYS A 109 -25.84 -9.77 4.50
N GLU A 110 -25.82 -10.91 3.82
CA GLU A 110 -25.51 -12.21 4.40
C GLU A 110 -24.10 -12.24 5.00
N ILE A 111 -23.09 -11.79 4.26
CA ILE A 111 -21.70 -11.67 4.78
C ILE A 111 -21.64 -10.78 6.03
N VAL A 112 -22.34 -9.63 6.04
CA VAL A 112 -22.32 -8.73 7.20
C VAL A 112 -22.96 -9.37 8.44
N LYS A 113 -24.03 -10.16 8.25
CA LYS A 113 -24.67 -10.89 9.37
C LYS A 113 -23.71 -11.90 10.02
N LEU A 114 -22.82 -12.51 9.26
CA LEU A 114 -21.81 -13.44 9.82
C LEU A 114 -20.87 -12.72 10.78
N PHE A 115 -20.46 -11.49 10.46
CA PHE A 115 -19.64 -10.68 11.37
C PHE A 115 -20.38 -10.34 12.66
N ASP A 116 -21.65 -9.93 12.57
CA ASP A 116 -22.44 -9.66 13.78
C ASP A 116 -22.68 -10.93 14.61
N SER A 117 -22.85 -12.09 13.98
CA SER A 117 -22.94 -13.37 14.68
C SER A 117 -21.64 -13.69 15.43
N LYS A 118 -20.50 -13.60 14.75
CA LYS A 118 -19.20 -13.85 15.39
C LYS A 118 -18.93 -12.89 16.54
N ALA A 119 -19.30 -11.61 16.42
CA ALA A 119 -19.19 -10.65 17.51
C ALA A 119 -20.03 -11.06 18.73
N LYS A 120 -21.24 -11.59 18.53
CA LYS A 120 -22.07 -12.14 19.63
C LYS A 120 -21.41 -13.35 20.28
N ASP A 121 -20.83 -14.24 19.49
CA ASP A 121 -20.15 -15.43 19.99
C ASP A 121 -18.93 -15.08 20.85
N TRP A 122 -18.15 -14.07 20.42
CA TRP A 122 -17.04 -13.54 21.20
C TRP A 122 -17.51 -12.98 22.55
N VAL A 123 -18.58 -12.18 22.56
CA VAL A 123 -19.08 -11.52 23.78
C VAL A 123 -19.70 -12.52 24.76
N ASN A 124 -20.50 -13.47 24.26
CA ASN A 124 -21.23 -14.41 25.12
C ASN A 124 -20.44 -15.69 25.44
N GLY A 125 -19.30 -15.91 24.79
CA GLY A 125 -18.48 -17.12 24.93
C GLY A 125 -17.03 -16.79 25.30
N GLN A 126 -16.24 -16.35 24.31
CA GLN A 126 -14.79 -16.29 24.44
C GLN A 126 -14.26 -15.21 25.38
N TYR A 127 -15.00 -14.09 25.56
CA TYR A 127 -14.54 -12.90 26.28
C TYR A 127 -15.55 -12.38 27.31
N ILE A 128 -16.24 -13.30 27.99
CA ILE A 128 -17.29 -12.98 28.97
C ILE A 128 -16.72 -12.10 30.11
N GLU A 129 -15.48 -12.36 30.52
CA GLU A 129 -14.78 -11.65 31.59
C GLU A 129 -14.56 -10.17 31.30
N LEU A 130 -14.52 -9.76 30.02
CA LEU A 130 -14.37 -8.36 29.61
C LEU A 130 -15.67 -7.56 29.78
N LYS A 131 -16.81 -8.21 30.04
CA LYS A 131 -18.13 -7.58 30.30
C LYS A 131 -18.50 -6.53 29.22
N LEU A 132 -18.27 -6.89 27.96
CA LEU A 132 -18.58 -6.05 26.80
C LEU A 132 -20.08 -5.75 26.73
N LYS A 133 -20.43 -4.47 26.61
CA LYS A 133 -21.84 -4.04 26.55
C LYS A 133 -22.44 -4.22 25.16
N ASN A 134 -21.63 -4.07 24.12
CA ASN A 134 -22.06 -4.22 22.74
C ASN A 134 -22.00 -5.69 22.31
N LYS A 135 -22.91 -6.10 21.42
CA LYS A 135 -23.02 -7.46 20.88
C LYS A 135 -23.00 -7.49 19.35
N THR A 136 -22.42 -6.46 18.75
CA THR A 136 -22.26 -6.33 17.29
C THR A 136 -20.79 -6.08 16.96
N ILE A 137 -20.48 -5.91 15.68
CA ILE A 137 -19.12 -5.59 15.22
C ILE A 137 -18.49 -4.35 15.89
N GLU A 138 -19.30 -3.49 16.50
CA GLU A 138 -18.87 -2.29 17.23
C GLU A 138 -17.89 -2.59 18.39
N ILE A 139 -17.85 -3.82 18.91
CA ILE A 139 -16.85 -4.25 19.92
C ILE A 139 -15.40 -4.05 19.46
N LEU A 140 -15.15 -4.00 18.14
CA LEU A 140 -13.83 -3.80 17.56
C LEU A 140 -13.42 -2.32 17.46
N PHE A 141 -14.31 -1.38 17.83
CA PHE A 141 -14.13 0.05 17.57
C PHE A 141 -14.43 0.94 18.77
N GLU A 142 -14.57 0.33 19.95
CA GLU A 142 -14.79 1.02 21.23
C GLU A 142 -13.62 0.78 22.18
N GLU A 143 -13.56 1.53 23.29
CA GLU A 143 -12.47 1.44 24.27
C GLU A 143 -12.17 0.01 24.74
N ALA A 144 -13.20 -0.84 24.83
CA ALA A 144 -13.05 -2.21 25.31
C ALA A 144 -12.22 -3.10 24.38
N VAL A 145 -11.99 -2.69 23.12
CA VAL A 145 -11.13 -3.42 22.18
C VAL A 145 -9.68 -3.55 22.69
N PHE A 146 -9.20 -2.61 23.50
CA PHE A 146 -7.86 -2.74 24.09
C PHE A 146 -7.79 -3.89 25.09
N GLY A 147 -8.90 -4.21 25.74
CA GLY A 147 -9.04 -5.42 26.56
C GLY A 147 -8.94 -6.69 25.70
N LEU A 148 -9.58 -6.72 24.53
CA LEU A 148 -9.46 -7.83 23.57
C LEU A 148 -8.02 -8.01 23.07
N LEU A 149 -7.36 -6.91 22.71
CA LEU A 149 -5.95 -6.93 22.29
C LEU A 149 -5.04 -7.47 23.39
N LYS A 150 -5.25 -7.02 24.63
CA LYS A 150 -4.48 -7.51 25.77
C LYS A 150 -4.75 -8.98 26.06
N ALA A 151 -6.00 -9.43 25.99
CA ALA A 151 -6.36 -10.83 26.20
C ALA A 151 -5.73 -11.76 25.15
N ARG A 152 -5.59 -11.31 23.89
CA ARG A 152 -4.99 -12.12 22.81
C ARG A 152 -3.47 -12.02 22.73
N TYR A 153 -2.89 -10.85 22.97
CA TYR A 153 -1.50 -10.55 22.62
C TYR A 153 -0.68 -9.92 23.75
N GLY A 154 -1.24 -9.80 24.96
CA GLY A 154 -0.60 -9.11 26.08
C GLY A 154 0.65 -9.82 26.63
N GLU A 155 0.91 -11.06 26.22
CA GLU A 155 2.10 -11.84 26.59
C GLU A 155 3.22 -11.74 25.54
N GLU A 156 2.95 -11.15 24.36
CA GLU A 156 3.96 -11.00 23.31
C GLU A 156 5.00 -9.94 23.72
N LYS A 157 6.29 -10.21 23.52
CA LYS A 157 7.40 -9.29 23.86
C LYS A 157 7.26 -7.95 23.15
N GLU A 158 6.83 -7.97 21.90
CA GLU A 158 6.64 -6.79 21.05
C GLU A 158 5.44 -5.92 21.50
N SER A 159 4.59 -6.43 22.40
CA SER A 159 3.49 -5.68 23.02
C SER A 159 3.93 -4.76 24.14
N PHE A 160 5.23 -4.75 24.47
CA PHE A 160 5.83 -3.88 25.48
C PHE A 160 6.68 -2.76 24.84
N ILE A 161 6.79 -1.66 25.57
CA ILE A 161 7.73 -0.58 25.28
C ILE A 161 8.47 -0.21 26.55
N GLU A 162 9.80 -0.14 26.43
CA GLU A 162 10.67 0.37 27.47
C GLU A 162 10.53 1.88 27.57
N ILE A 163 10.36 2.36 28.79
CA ILE A 163 10.37 3.78 29.11
C ILE A 163 11.42 4.02 30.19
N GLU A 164 12.31 4.97 29.93
CA GLU A 164 13.20 5.49 30.96
C GLU A 164 12.40 6.42 31.87
N LYS A 165 12.43 6.12 33.17
CA LYS A 165 11.92 7.02 34.20
C LYS A 165 13.06 7.38 35.13
N LEU A 166 13.19 8.68 35.40
CA LEU A 166 14.01 9.14 36.51
C LEU A 166 13.28 8.81 37.81
N ASP A 167 13.93 8.09 38.70
CA ASP A 167 13.46 7.90 40.07
C ASP A 167 13.53 9.22 40.87
N LYS A 168 13.08 9.20 42.12
CA LYS A 168 13.07 10.39 43.00
C LYS A 168 14.48 10.90 43.33
N GLU A 169 15.52 10.14 43.01
CA GLU A 169 16.93 10.39 43.29
C GLU A 169 17.73 10.74 42.02
N GLY A 170 17.06 10.79 40.85
CA GLY A 170 17.66 11.15 39.56
C GLY A 170 18.36 10.01 38.83
N LYS A 171 18.19 8.74 39.24
CA LYS A 171 18.69 7.57 38.50
C LYS A 171 17.66 7.12 37.47
N SER A 172 18.14 6.76 36.28
CA SER A 172 17.29 6.22 35.20
C SER A 172 16.95 4.76 35.50
N GLU A 173 15.67 4.47 35.70
CA GLU A 173 15.11 3.13 35.79
C GLU A 173 14.29 2.84 34.52
N THR A 174 14.68 1.79 33.80
CA THR A 174 13.95 1.32 32.62
C THR A 174 12.77 0.46 33.06
N LYS A 175 11.55 0.90 32.74
CA LYS A 175 10.32 0.14 33.01
C LYS A 175 9.66 -0.28 31.71
N GLU A 176 9.30 -1.55 31.60
CA GLU A 176 8.43 -2.03 30.52
C GLU A 176 6.96 -1.74 30.84
N ILE A 177 6.25 -1.23 29.85
CA ILE A 177 4.81 -1.02 29.93
C ILE A 177 4.11 -1.63 28.71
N SER A 178 2.95 -2.25 28.94
CA SER A 178 2.12 -2.73 27.84
C SER A 178 1.60 -1.56 27.01
N ILE A 179 1.68 -1.70 25.68
CA ILE A 179 1.15 -0.70 24.75
C ILE A 179 -0.39 -0.65 24.78
N PHE A 180 -1.08 -1.65 25.33
CA PHE A 180 -2.56 -1.69 25.38
C PHE A 180 -3.14 -0.95 26.59
N ASP A 181 -2.39 -0.86 27.70
CA ASP A 181 -2.87 -0.29 28.96
C ASP A 181 -2.91 1.25 28.96
N SER A 182 -2.27 1.88 27.97
CA SER A 182 -2.05 3.34 27.93
C SER A 182 -3.15 4.13 27.21
N TRP A 183 -4.25 3.51 26.77
CA TRP A 183 -5.24 4.14 25.88
C TRP A 183 -6.53 4.60 26.54
N LYS A 184 -6.73 4.28 27.84
CA LYS A 184 -7.88 4.76 28.60
C LYS A 184 -7.94 6.29 28.56
N GLY A 185 -9.06 6.84 28.09
CA GLY A 185 -9.23 8.28 27.87
C GLY A 185 -8.54 8.86 26.63
N PHE A 186 -7.73 8.09 25.89
CA PHE A 186 -7.06 8.49 24.64
C PHE A 186 -7.60 7.77 23.40
N VAL A 187 -8.73 7.08 23.53
CA VAL A 187 -9.37 6.31 22.45
C VAL A 187 -9.64 7.16 21.21
N GLY A 188 -9.95 8.45 21.38
CA GLY A 188 -10.16 9.40 20.27
C GLY A 188 -8.97 9.52 19.31
N TYR A 189 -7.75 9.18 19.76
CA TYR A 189 -6.57 9.10 18.90
C TYR A 189 -6.73 8.05 17.78
N PHE A 190 -7.61 7.06 17.97
CA PHE A 190 -7.94 6.02 17.00
C PHE A 190 -9.20 6.33 16.18
N ASP A 191 -9.92 7.43 16.37
CA ASP A 191 -11.21 7.66 15.72
C ASP A 191 -11.14 7.53 14.19
N LYS A 192 -10.17 8.19 13.55
CA LYS A 192 -9.97 8.07 12.10
C LYS A 192 -9.59 6.65 11.69
N PHE A 193 -8.80 5.96 12.51
CA PHE A 193 -8.39 4.58 12.28
C PHE A 193 -9.60 3.64 12.37
N PHE A 194 -10.39 3.72 13.43
CA PHE A 194 -11.62 2.96 13.62
C PHE A 194 -12.64 3.24 12.53
N GLN A 195 -12.88 4.50 12.16
CA GLN A 195 -13.79 4.82 11.03
C GLN A 195 -13.33 4.20 9.72
N THR A 196 -12.01 4.16 9.48
CA THR A 196 -11.45 3.49 8.30
C THR A 196 -11.70 1.97 8.36
N ARG A 197 -11.55 1.33 9.53
CA ARG A 197 -11.76 -0.11 9.73
C ARG A 197 -13.23 -0.51 9.76
N LYS A 198 -14.12 0.31 10.32
CA LYS A 198 -15.59 0.13 10.26
C LYS A 198 -16.08 -0.05 8.82
N ASN A 199 -15.42 0.59 7.86
CA ASN A 199 -15.79 0.43 6.45
C ASN A 199 -15.58 -0.99 5.93
N PHE A 200 -14.75 -1.84 6.55
CA PHE A 200 -14.55 -3.22 6.12
C PHE A 200 -15.83 -4.06 6.25
N TYR A 201 -16.64 -3.76 7.27
CA TYR A 201 -17.76 -4.58 7.71
C TYR A 201 -19.13 -4.07 7.25
N LYS A 202 -19.16 -3.09 6.34
CA LYS A 202 -20.41 -2.56 5.77
C LYS A 202 -20.84 -3.35 4.53
N SER A 203 -22.15 -3.38 4.26
CA SER A 203 -22.70 -3.96 3.03
C SER A 203 -22.74 -2.94 1.88
N GLU A 204 -22.99 -1.66 2.16
CA GLU A 204 -23.32 -0.66 1.14
C GLU A 204 -22.81 0.75 1.51
N SER A 205 -22.95 1.69 0.57
CA SER A 205 -22.80 3.14 0.72
C SER A 205 -24.17 3.82 0.80
N GLU A 206 -24.19 5.14 1.03
CA GLU A 206 -25.41 5.96 1.03
C GLU A 206 -26.26 5.83 -0.26
N ASN A 207 -25.67 5.37 -1.36
CA ASN A 207 -26.35 5.18 -2.66
C ASN A 207 -26.70 3.70 -2.95
N GLY A 208 -26.68 2.81 -1.95
CA GLY A 208 -27.02 1.38 -2.11
C GLY A 208 -25.96 0.51 -2.81
N LYS A 209 -24.81 1.09 -3.17
CA LYS A 209 -23.70 0.41 -3.87
C LYS A 209 -22.54 0.09 -2.94
N GLY A 210 -21.80 -0.98 -3.25
CA GLY A 210 -20.62 -1.41 -2.50
C GLY A 210 -19.45 -0.45 -2.66
N LYS A 211 -18.59 -0.38 -1.64
CA LYS A 211 -17.34 0.39 -1.70
C LYS A 211 -16.14 -0.57 -1.75
N SER A 212 -15.10 -0.19 -2.48
CA SER A 212 -13.91 -1.04 -2.70
C SER A 212 -13.17 -1.47 -1.42
N GLY A 213 -13.34 -0.74 -0.31
CA GLY A 213 -12.77 -1.08 1.00
C GLY A 213 -13.61 -2.03 1.84
N GLN A 214 -14.76 -2.51 1.36
CA GLN A 214 -15.66 -3.42 2.08
C GLN A 214 -15.33 -4.88 1.75
N ILE A 215 -15.26 -5.75 2.76
CA ILE A 215 -15.01 -7.20 2.59
C ILE A 215 -16.15 -7.84 1.80
N SER A 216 -17.40 -7.51 2.14
CA SER A 216 -18.60 -7.98 1.44
C SER A 216 -18.55 -7.64 -0.06
N THR A 217 -18.04 -6.47 -0.42
CA THR A 217 -17.89 -6.01 -1.81
C THR A 217 -16.72 -6.72 -2.51
N ARG A 218 -15.62 -7.00 -1.82
CA ARG A 218 -14.50 -7.80 -2.36
C ARG A 218 -14.94 -9.22 -2.67
N ILE A 219 -15.71 -9.84 -1.78
CA ILE A 219 -16.26 -11.18 -1.97
C ILE A 219 -17.29 -11.15 -3.11
N ILE A 220 -18.39 -10.40 -2.98
CA ILE A 220 -19.53 -10.51 -3.90
C ILE A 220 -19.34 -9.77 -5.22
N ASP A 221 -19.14 -8.45 -5.19
CA ASP A 221 -19.13 -7.62 -6.41
C ASP A 221 -17.92 -7.90 -7.30
N GLN A 222 -16.79 -8.30 -6.70
CA GLN A 222 -15.51 -8.47 -7.39
C GLN A 222 -15.19 -9.96 -7.60
N ASN A 223 -14.93 -10.70 -6.53
CA ASN A 223 -14.39 -12.07 -6.64
C ASN A 223 -15.42 -13.07 -7.13
N LEU A 224 -16.66 -13.07 -6.63
CA LEU A 224 -17.72 -13.97 -7.10
C LEU A 224 -18.01 -13.73 -8.58
N LYS A 225 -18.09 -12.46 -9.00
CA LYS A 225 -18.27 -12.13 -10.42
C LYS A 225 -17.11 -12.67 -11.28
N ARG A 226 -15.86 -12.47 -10.87
CA ARG A 226 -14.68 -12.99 -11.58
C ARG A 226 -14.68 -14.52 -11.65
N PHE A 227 -15.02 -15.17 -10.54
CA PHE A 227 -15.14 -16.62 -10.46
C PHE A 227 -16.22 -17.14 -11.41
N CYS A 228 -17.41 -16.56 -11.39
CA CYS A 228 -18.50 -16.88 -12.33
C CYS A 228 -18.10 -16.67 -13.79
N ASP A 229 -17.42 -15.56 -14.10
CA ASP A 229 -16.88 -15.32 -15.44
C ASP A 229 -15.88 -16.42 -15.86
N ASN A 230 -15.06 -16.91 -14.92
CA ASN A 230 -14.14 -18.01 -15.16
C ASN A 230 -14.85 -19.37 -15.34
N LEU A 231 -15.94 -19.64 -14.61
CA LEU A 231 -16.77 -20.83 -14.81
C LEU A 231 -17.28 -20.89 -16.24
N MET A 232 -17.85 -19.78 -16.73
CA MET A 232 -18.34 -19.69 -18.11
C MET A 232 -17.22 -19.83 -19.13
N PHE A 233 -16.05 -19.24 -18.84
CA PHE A 233 -14.88 -19.35 -19.70
C PHE A 233 -14.34 -20.78 -19.77
N PHE A 234 -14.20 -21.48 -18.64
CA PHE A 234 -13.77 -22.87 -18.57
C PHE A 234 -14.63 -23.77 -19.47
N GLU A 235 -15.96 -23.67 -19.35
CA GLU A 235 -16.92 -24.43 -20.16
C GLU A 235 -16.72 -24.21 -21.67
N SER A 236 -16.34 -23.00 -22.09
CA SER A 236 -16.09 -22.66 -23.50
C SER A 236 -14.76 -23.16 -24.09
N VAL A 237 -13.79 -23.53 -23.23
CA VAL A 237 -12.42 -23.87 -23.64
C VAL A 237 -11.99 -25.28 -23.29
N LYS A 238 -12.69 -25.96 -22.37
CA LYS A 238 -12.33 -27.32 -21.91
C LYS A 238 -12.23 -28.36 -23.01
N GLU A 239 -13.01 -28.23 -24.09
CA GLU A 239 -12.93 -29.12 -25.26
C GLU A 239 -11.82 -28.73 -26.25
N LYS A 240 -11.22 -27.55 -26.11
CA LYS A 240 -10.20 -27.00 -27.03
C LYS A 240 -8.78 -27.12 -26.49
N VAL A 241 -8.62 -27.10 -25.18
CA VAL A 241 -7.34 -27.07 -24.47
C VAL A 241 -7.33 -28.20 -23.46
N SER A 242 -6.35 -29.11 -23.55
CA SER A 242 -6.14 -30.13 -22.51
C SER A 242 -5.50 -29.49 -21.28
N PHE A 243 -6.07 -29.77 -20.12
CA PHE A 243 -5.61 -29.26 -18.83
C PHE A 243 -5.04 -30.35 -17.91
N ASP A 244 -4.85 -31.57 -18.42
CA ASP A 244 -4.39 -32.75 -17.68
C ASP A 244 -3.05 -32.53 -16.97
N GLU A 245 -2.15 -31.72 -17.57
CA GLU A 245 -0.87 -31.34 -16.94
C GLU A 245 -1.11 -30.65 -15.59
N ILE A 246 -2.11 -29.76 -15.52
CA ILE A 246 -2.43 -28.98 -14.32
C ILE A 246 -3.13 -29.85 -13.28
N GLU A 247 -4.06 -30.72 -13.70
CA GLU A 247 -4.72 -31.67 -12.78
C GLU A 247 -3.70 -32.58 -12.08
N LYS A 248 -2.72 -33.10 -12.81
CA LYS A 248 -1.63 -33.91 -12.23
C LYS A 248 -0.68 -33.09 -11.37
N THR A 249 -0.32 -31.89 -11.81
CA THR A 249 0.66 -31.04 -11.12
C THR A 249 0.17 -30.59 -9.75
N PHE A 250 -1.12 -30.26 -9.63
CA PHE A 250 -1.71 -29.80 -8.37
C PHE A 250 -2.48 -30.88 -7.61
N ASP A 251 -2.58 -32.10 -8.16
CA ASP A 251 -3.39 -33.20 -7.63
C ASP A 251 -4.86 -32.78 -7.38
N ILE A 252 -5.50 -32.27 -8.43
CA ILE A 252 -6.86 -31.70 -8.38
C ILE A 252 -7.74 -32.21 -9.52
N THR A 253 -9.05 -32.08 -9.34
CA THR A 253 -10.03 -32.21 -10.41
C THR A 253 -10.59 -30.83 -10.78
N LEU A 254 -10.38 -30.36 -12.01
CA LEU A 254 -10.78 -29.00 -12.41
C LEU A 254 -12.29 -28.79 -12.42
N SER A 255 -13.09 -29.84 -12.65
CA SER A 255 -14.55 -29.75 -12.53
C SER A 255 -15.02 -29.44 -11.11
N GLN A 256 -14.24 -29.83 -10.09
CA GLN A 256 -14.52 -29.46 -8.69
C GLN A 256 -14.11 -28.01 -8.42
N ILE A 257 -12.94 -27.58 -8.92
CA ILE A 257 -12.46 -26.19 -8.78
C ILE A 257 -13.40 -25.21 -9.49
N PHE A 258 -13.84 -25.54 -10.71
CA PHE A 258 -14.82 -24.78 -11.48
C PHE A 258 -16.25 -25.25 -11.17
N SER A 259 -16.57 -25.33 -9.88
CA SER A 259 -17.94 -25.47 -9.36
C SER A 259 -18.31 -24.25 -8.52
N LEU A 260 -19.59 -23.86 -8.50
CA LEU A 260 -20.04 -22.74 -7.67
C LEU A 260 -19.77 -22.98 -6.18
N ASN A 261 -19.91 -24.22 -5.71
CA ASN A 261 -19.66 -24.60 -4.32
C ASN A 261 -18.21 -24.34 -3.90
N PHE A 262 -17.25 -24.53 -4.81
CA PHE A 262 -15.84 -24.26 -4.51
C PHE A 262 -15.58 -22.79 -4.16
N TYR A 263 -16.40 -21.86 -4.66
CA TYR A 263 -16.24 -20.45 -4.37
C TYR A 263 -16.35 -20.12 -2.88
N ASN A 264 -17.06 -20.92 -2.08
CA ASN A 264 -17.14 -20.75 -0.63
C ASN A 264 -15.76 -20.83 0.05
N ASN A 265 -14.82 -21.58 -0.53
CA ASN A 265 -13.44 -21.65 -0.05
C ASN A 265 -12.64 -20.38 -0.37
N CYS A 266 -13.12 -19.52 -1.27
CA CYS A 266 -12.41 -18.34 -1.78
C CYS A 266 -12.80 -17.02 -1.08
N PHE A 267 -13.41 -17.07 0.10
CA PHE A 267 -13.74 -15.86 0.88
C PHE A 267 -12.53 -15.29 1.60
N LEU A 268 -11.58 -16.16 1.98
CA LEU A 268 -10.38 -15.81 2.72
C LEU A 268 -9.15 -15.81 1.81
N GLN A 269 -8.07 -15.17 2.27
CA GLN A 269 -6.87 -14.98 1.46
C GLN A 269 -6.26 -16.32 1.01
N ASP A 270 -6.22 -17.32 1.89
CA ASP A 270 -5.60 -18.61 1.59
C ASP A 270 -6.29 -19.34 0.45
N GLY A 271 -7.64 -19.35 0.44
CA GLY A 271 -8.39 -19.94 -0.67
C GLY A 271 -8.30 -19.13 -1.95
N ILE A 272 -8.21 -17.80 -1.86
CA ILE A 272 -7.93 -16.92 -3.01
C ILE A 272 -6.55 -17.24 -3.60
N ASP A 273 -5.53 -17.38 -2.77
CA ASP A 273 -4.16 -17.68 -3.20
C ASP A 273 -4.07 -19.08 -3.79
N TYR A 274 -4.73 -20.07 -3.18
CA TYR A 274 -4.84 -21.41 -3.74
C TYR A 274 -5.50 -21.42 -5.13
N TYR A 275 -6.64 -20.74 -5.30
CA TYR A 275 -7.30 -20.61 -6.59
C TYR A 275 -6.44 -19.87 -7.63
N ASN A 276 -5.80 -18.76 -7.23
CA ASN A 276 -4.93 -17.97 -8.10
C ASN A 276 -3.65 -18.73 -8.49
N LYS A 277 -3.12 -19.58 -7.61
CA LYS A 277 -2.00 -20.49 -7.88
C LYS A 277 -2.35 -21.49 -8.98
N ILE A 278 -3.55 -22.06 -8.97
CA ILE A 278 -4.01 -22.96 -10.05
C ILE A 278 -4.11 -22.19 -11.39
N ILE A 279 -4.61 -20.95 -11.36
CA ILE A 279 -4.77 -20.14 -12.58
C ILE A 279 -3.43 -19.66 -13.15
N GLY A 280 -2.55 -19.10 -12.32
CA GLY A 280 -1.34 -18.38 -12.75
C GLY A 280 -0.03 -19.08 -12.43
N GLY A 281 -0.08 -20.28 -11.85
CA GLY A 281 1.08 -21.04 -11.40
C GLY A 281 1.78 -20.39 -10.20
N GLU A 282 2.93 -20.93 -9.83
CA GLU A 282 3.80 -20.37 -8.80
C GLU A 282 5.27 -20.50 -9.19
N THR A 283 6.10 -19.59 -8.70
CA THR A 283 7.55 -19.72 -8.82
C THR A 283 8.08 -20.26 -7.50
N LEU A 284 8.88 -21.32 -7.53
CA LEU A 284 9.51 -21.91 -6.35
C LEU A 284 10.75 -21.12 -5.93
N GLN A 285 11.29 -21.40 -4.74
CA GLN A 285 12.48 -20.73 -4.20
C GLN A 285 13.74 -20.97 -5.07
N ASN A 286 13.85 -22.14 -5.70
CA ASN A 286 14.90 -22.47 -6.67
C ASN A 286 14.71 -21.74 -8.03
N GLY A 287 13.69 -20.89 -8.16
CA GLY A 287 13.38 -20.15 -9.38
C GLY A 287 12.63 -20.96 -10.44
N GLU A 288 12.32 -22.24 -10.20
CA GLU A 288 11.48 -23.04 -11.09
C GLU A 288 10.06 -22.45 -11.15
N LYS A 289 9.53 -22.31 -12.37
CA LYS A 289 8.14 -21.88 -12.58
C LYS A 289 7.24 -23.10 -12.79
N ILE A 290 6.37 -23.36 -11.83
CA ILE A 290 5.21 -24.24 -12.00
C ILE A 290 4.17 -23.46 -12.81
N LYS A 291 3.71 -24.06 -13.92
CA LYS A 291 2.69 -23.46 -14.80
C LYS A 291 1.30 -23.51 -14.16
N GLY A 292 0.46 -22.53 -14.46
CA GLY A 292 -0.98 -22.59 -14.24
C GLY A 292 -1.77 -22.72 -15.55
N LEU A 293 -3.10 -22.62 -15.42
CA LEU A 293 -4.04 -22.69 -16.55
C LEU A 293 -3.76 -21.62 -17.60
N ASN A 294 -3.39 -20.39 -17.20
CA ASN A 294 -3.17 -19.29 -18.13
C ASN A 294 -1.94 -19.50 -19.02
N GLU A 295 -0.92 -20.20 -18.54
CA GLU A 295 0.22 -20.59 -19.37
C GLU A 295 -0.19 -21.59 -20.47
N LEU A 296 -1.08 -22.55 -20.18
CA LEU A 296 -1.63 -23.46 -21.19
C LEU A 296 -2.51 -22.73 -22.21
N ILE A 297 -3.32 -21.78 -21.76
CA ILE A 297 -4.07 -20.89 -22.66
C ILE A 297 -3.12 -20.09 -23.56
N ASN A 298 -2.01 -19.58 -23.03
CA ASN A 298 -1.03 -18.85 -23.81
C ASN A 298 -0.36 -19.73 -24.86
N GLN A 299 0.01 -20.95 -24.50
CA GLN A 299 0.56 -21.94 -25.44
C GLN A 299 -0.43 -22.27 -26.57
N TYR A 300 -1.70 -22.48 -26.23
CA TYR A 300 -2.74 -22.70 -27.24
C TYR A 300 -2.84 -21.53 -28.23
N ARG A 301 -2.81 -20.28 -27.74
CA ARG A 301 -2.85 -19.08 -28.60
C ARG A 301 -1.64 -18.98 -29.52
N GLN A 302 -0.44 -19.32 -29.03
CA GLN A 302 0.77 -19.30 -29.85
C GLN A 302 0.70 -20.32 -31.00
N ASN A 303 0.10 -21.48 -30.75
CA ASN A 303 -0.11 -22.53 -31.74
C ASN A 303 -1.31 -22.24 -32.67
N ASN A 304 -2.24 -21.38 -32.26
CA ASN A 304 -3.47 -21.05 -33.00
C ASN A 304 -3.60 -19.53 -33.16
N LYS A 305 -2.68 -18.91 -33.90
CA LYS A 305 -2.57 -17.43 -34.02
C LYS A 305 -3.87 -16.73 -34.47
N ASP A 306 -4.74 -17.43 -35.20
CA ASP A 306 -6.02 -16.89 -35.68
C ASP A 306 -7.13 -16.85 -34.61
N GLN A 307 -6.97 -17.56 -33.48
CA GLN A 307 -7.96 -17.63 -32.42
C GLN A 307 -7.64 -16.67 -31.26
N LYS A 308 -8.53 -15.70 -31.03
CA LYS A 308 -8.44 -14.77 -29.90
C LYS A 308 -9.27 -15.26 -28.71
N ILE A 309 -8.80 -16.29 -28.02
CA ILE A 309 -9.38 -16.70 -26.72
C ILE A 309 -8.94 -15.72 -25.61
N SER A 310 -9.69 -15.64 -24.50
CA SER A 310 -9.35 -14.80 -23.33
C SER A 310 -8.48 -15.56 -22.31
N PHE A 311 -8.09 -14.93 -21.20
CA PHE A 311 -7.39 -15.60 -20.08
C PHE A 311 -8.34 -15.72 -18.89
N PHE A 312 -8.10 -16.71 -18.03
CA PHE A 312 -8.75 -16.78 -16.73
C PHE A 312 -8.38 -15.55 -15.89
N LYS A 313 -9.36 -15.00 -15.17
CA LYS A 313 -9.20 -13.85 -14.29
C LYS A 313 -8.73 -14.31 -12.93
N LEU A 314 -7.65 -13.72 -12.41
CA LEU A 314 -7.31 -13.87 -11.00
C LEU A 314 -8.36 -13.19 -10.12
N LEU A 315 -8.58 -13.76 -8.95
CA LEU A 315 -9.36 -13.15 -7.87
C LEU A 315 -8.51 -12.07 -7.19
N ASP A 316 -9.15 -10.97 -6.81
CA ASP A 316 -8.48 -9.89 -6.11
C ASP A 316 -8.23 -10.31 -4.64
N LYS A 317 -7.06 -9.96 -4.08
CA LYS A 317 -6.68 -10.31 -2.68
C LYS A 317 -7.73 -9.91 -1.65
N GLN A 318 -7.90 -10.62 -0.55
CA GLN A 318 -8.84 -10.16 0.48
C GLN A 318 -8.35 -8.85 1.13
N ILE A 319 -9.29 -8.01 1.56
CA ILE A 319 -9.01 -6.79 2.32
C ILE A 319 -8.23 -7.16 3.60
N LEU A 320 -7.16 -6.40 3.89
CA LEU A 320 -6.28 -6.60 5.05
C LEU A 320 -5.42 -7.89 5.04
N SER A 321 -5.37 -8.62 3.92
CA SER A 321 -4.44 -9.74 3.74
C SER A 321 -2.98 -9.33 3.91
N GLU A 322 -2.15 -10.24 4.42
CA GLU A 322 -0.71 -10.03 4.52
C GLU A 322 -0.04 -10.21 3.16
N LYS A 323 1.11 -9.56 2.98
CA LYS A 323 1.97 -9.84 1.83
C LYS A 323 2.84 -11.05 2.19
N THR A 324 2.73 -12.12 1.43
CA THR A 324 3.72 -13.19 1.46
C THR A 324 5.06 -12.62 0.97
N VAL A 325 6.08 -12.72 1.81
CA VAL A 325 7.45 -12.32 1.45
C VAL A 325 8.03 -13.46 0.62
N PHE A 326 8.28 -13.21 -0.66
CA PHE A 326 8.73 -14.23 -1.61
C PHE A 326 10.24 -14.51 -1.50
N ILE A 327 11.04 -13.54 -1.05
CA ILE A 327 12.50 -13.62 -0.91
C ILE A 327 12.88 -12.95 0.41
N ASP A 328 13.77 -13.56 1.19
CA ASP A 328 14.31 -12.94 2.42
C ASP A 328 14.84 -11.54 2.15
N GLU A 329 14.44 -10.57 2.97
CA GLU A 329 14.85 -9.17 2.83
C GLU A 329 15.96 -8.81 3.81
N ILE A 330 16.90 -7.99 3.33
CA ILE A 330 17.85 -7.26 4.18
C ILE A 330 17.06 -6.23 5.00
N LYS A 331 17.28 -6.20 6.31
CA LYS A 331 16.51 -5.36 7.26
C LYS A 331 17.22 -4.07 7.64
N ASN A 332 18.54 -4.08 7.70
CA ASN A 332 19.35 -2.97 8.20
C ASN A 332 20.73 -2.92 7.50
N ASP A 333 21.47 -1.84 7.74
CA ASP A 333 22.77 -1.59 7.08
C ASP A 333 23.86 -2.59 7.53
N THR A 334 23.74 -3.19 8.72
CA THR A 334 24.66 -4.24 9.19
C THR A 334 24.46 -5.54 8.40
N GLU A 335 23.20 -5.98 8.26
CA GLU A 335 22.85 -7.13 7.41
C GLU A 335 23.22 -6.87 5.92
N LEU A 336 23.15 -5.61 5.47
CA LEU A 336 23.62 -5.23 4.14
C LEU A 336 25.12 -5.46 4.02
N LEU A 337 25.93 -4.92 4.93
CA LEU A 337 27.39 -5.03 4.88
C LEU A 337 27.86 -6.50 4.90
N ASP A 338 27.26 -7.32 5.76
CA ASP A 338 27.52 -8.78 5.80
C ASP A 338 27.19 -9.45 4.46
N ALA A 339 26.08 -9.07 3.83
CA ALA A 339 25.70 -9.59 2.52
C ALA A 339 26.67 -9.13 1.43
N LEU A 340 27.16 -7.88 1.49
CA LEU A 340 28.12 -7.34 0.53
C LEU A 340 29.47 -8.06 0.60
N HIS A 341 30.01 -8.33 1.80
CA HIS A 341 31.26 -9.09 1.95
C HIS A 341 31.15 -10.52 1.42
N LYS A 342 30.06 -11.22 1.75
CA LYS A 342 29.80 -12.58 1.23
C LYS A 342 29.69 -12.56 -0.29
N PHE A 343 28.96 -11.59 -0.85
CA PHE A 343 28.79 -11.44 -2.28
C PHE A 343 30.11 -11.15 -2.99
N ALA A 344 30.99 -10.32 -2.42
CA ALA A 344 32.31 -10.01 -2.98
C ALA A 344 33.14 -11.28 -3.19
N LYS A 345 33.22 -12.12 -2.14
CA LYS A 345 33.99 -13.36 -2.16
C LYS A 345 33.47 -14.34 -3.20
N ILE A 346 32.15 -14.56 -3.23
CA ILE A 346 31.53 -15.49 -4.18
C ILE A 346 31.67 -14.98 -5.61
N ALA A 347 31.49 -13.67 -5.83
CA ALA A 347 31.68 -13.06 -7.14
C ALA A 347 33.11 -13.26 -7.64
N GLU A 348 34.13 -13.01 -6.83
CA GLU A 348 35.53 -13.25 -7.18
C GLU A 348 35.79 -14.72 -7.54
N GLU A 349 35.36 -15.64 -6.69
CA GLU A 349 35.53 -17.08 -6.89
C GLU A 349 34.90 -17.54 -8.21
N LYS A 350 33.60 -17.28 -8.41
CA LYS A 350 32.83 -17.75 -9.57
C LYS A 350 33.31 -17.11 -10.86
N THR A 351 33.59 -15.79 -10.85
CA THR A 351 34.08 -15.11 -12.07
C THR A 351 35.48 -15.55 -12.44
N THR A 352 36.35 -15.87 -11.47
CA THR A 352 37.69 -16.43 -11.71
C THR A 352 37.61 -17.82 -12.34
N ILE A 353 36.76 -18.70 -11.81
CA ILE A 353 36.53 -20.04 -12.38
C ILE A 353 36.10 -19.91 -13.84
N ALA A 354 35.07 -19.10 -14.12
CA ALA A 354 34.57 -18.90 -15.49
C ALA A 354 35.65 -18.32 -16.43
N LYS A 355 36.43 -17.33 -15.97
CA LYS A 355 37.52 -16.72 -16.74
C LYS A 355 38.60 -17.73 -17.12
N ASN A 356 39.06 -18.52 -16.15
CA ASN A 356 40.10 -19.51 -16.38
C ASN A 356 39.60 -20.65 -17.28
N LEU A 357 38.39 -21.15 -17.03
CA LEU A 357 37.78 -22.21 -17.83
C LEU A 357 37.62 -21.80 -19.30
N PHE A 358 37.04 -20.63 -19.58
CA PHE A 358 36.80 -20.21 -20.96
C PHE A 358 38.09 -19.84 -21.70
N PHE A 359 39.09 -19.29 -21.00
CA PHE A 359 40.41 -19.07 -21.58
C PHE A 359 41.09 -20.39 -21.97
N ASP A 360 41.08 -21.37 -21.08
CA ASP A 360 41.63 -22.70 -21.34
C ASP A 360 40.88 -23.42 -22.46
N PHE A 361 39.54 -23.40 -22.43
CA PHE A 361 38.70 -23.98 -23.48
C PHE A 361 39.02 -23.42 -24.87
N VAL A 362 39.16 -22.11 -25.01
CA VAL A 362 39.44 -21.48 -26.30
C VAL A 362 40.88 -21.74 -26.74
N THR A 363 41.84 -21.73 -25.82
CA THR A 363 43.28 -21.91 -26.13
C THR A 363 43.62 -23.36 -26.45
N ASN A 364 42.99 -24.31 -25.75
CA ASN A 364 43.28 -25.74 -25.80
C ASN A 364 42.08 -26.56 -26.32
N ASN A 365 41.29 -25.98 -27.23
CA ASN A 365 40.01 -26.57 -27.69
C ASN A 365 40.13 -27.99 -28.27
N ASP A 366 41.29 -28.37 -28.82
CA ASP A 366 41.53 -29.71 -29.38
C ASP A 366 41.58 -30.83 -28.30
N GLN A 367 41.78 -30.48 -27.03
CA GLN A 367 41.77 -31.42 -25.90
C GLN A 367 40.36 -31.78 -25.43
N TYR A 368 39.35 -31.09 -25.94
CA TYR A 368 37.97 -31.14 -25.48
C TYR A 368 37.06 -31.87 -26.49
N ALA A 369 36.21 -32.77 -26.01
CA ALA A 369 35.24 -33.47 -26.85
C ALA A 369 34.05 -32.55 -27.16
N LEU A 370 34.10 -31.83 -28.29
CA LEU A 370 33.04 -30.88 -28.69
C LEU A 370 31.64 -31.51 -28.84
N SER A 371 31.53 -32.84 -29.01
CA SER A 371 30.26 -33.56 -29.02
C SER A 371 29.59 -33.64 -27.65
N GLN A 372 30.34 -33.40 -26.58
CA GLN A 372 29.92 -33.43 -25.18
C GLN A 372 30.02 -32.04 -24.51
N ILE A 373 30.12 -30.97 -25.32
CA ILE A 373 30.03 -29.57 -24.88
C ILE A 373 28.86 -28.92 -25.59
N TYR A 374 27.99 -28.26 -24.83
CA TYR A 374 26.71 -27.77 -25.33
C TYR A 374 26.53 -26.27 -25.10
N ILE A 375 25.79 -25.63 -26.01
CA ILE A 375 25.18 -24.32 -25.78
C ILE A 375 23.67 -24.45 -25.82
N SER A 376 22.95 -23.64 -25.04
CA SER A 376 21.49 -23.61 -25.13
C SER A 376 21.03 -23.01 -26.46
N ARG A 377 19.82 -23.38 -26.91
CA ARG A 377 19.17 -22.77 -28.07
C ARG A 377 19.07 -21.25 -27.94
N GLU A 378 18.75 -20.77 -26.74
CA GLU A 378 18.63 -19.35 -26.43
C GLU A 378 20.00 -18.64 -26.53
N ALA A 379 21.09 -19.31 -26.12
CA ALA A 379 22.44 -18.83 -26.33
C ALA A 379 22.78 -18.76 -27.82
N PHE A 380 22.48 -19.80 -28.61
CA PHE A 380 22.69 -19.77 -30.06
C PHE A 380 21.94 -18.61 -30.72
N ASN A 381 20.67 -18.38 -30.35
CA ASN A 381 19.89 -17.24 -30.86
C ASN A 381 20.54 -15.91 -30.47
N THR A 382 21.07 -15.79 -29.25
CA THR A 382 21.75 -14.58 -28.80
C THR A 382 23.03 -14.35 -29.59
N ILE A 383 23.85 -15.39 -29.73
CA ILE A 383 25.12 -15.36 -30.46
C ILE A 383 24.90 -15.02 -31.93
N SER A 384 24.01 -15.73 -32.61
CA SER A 384 23.75 -15.55 -34.04
C SER A 384 23.20 -14.15 -34.37
N ASN A 385 22.40 -13.54 -33.48
CA ASN A 385 21.94 -12.16 -33.67
C ASN A 385 22.98 -11.10 -33.27
N LYS A 386 23.75 -11.36 -32.20
CA LYS A 386 24.70 -10.38 -31.67
C LYS A 386 26.01 -10.35 -32.45
N TRP A 387 26.48 -11.48 -32.98
CA TRP A 387 27.85 -11.60 -33.48
C TRP A 387 27.96 -11.66 -35.01
N THR A 388 26.89 -12.07 -35.71
CA THR A 388 26.91 -12.20 -37.18
C THR A 388 26.06 -11.14 -37.87
N ASN A 389 26.34 -10.90 -39.16
CA ASN A 389 25.47 -10.18 -40.09
C ASN A 389 24.52 -11.13 -40.83
N GLU A 390 24.82 -12.44 -40.83
CA GLU A 390 24.10 -13.48 -41.58
C GLU A 390 23.47 -14.54 -40.66
N THR A 391 22.55 -14.10 -39.80
CA THR A 391 21.89 -14.97 -38.80
C THR A 391 21.17 -16.16 -39.45
N GLU A 392 20.46 -15.95 -40.56
CA GLU A 392 19.71 -17.01 -41.26
C GLU A 392 20.64 -18.02 -41.93
N THR A 393 21.73 -17.56 -42.54
CA THR A 393 22.77 -18.42 -43.13
C THR A 393 23.39 -19.34 -42.07
N PHE A 394 23.72 -18.78 -40.89
CA PHE A 394 24.28 -19.57 -39.79
C PHE A 394 23.29 -20.64 -39.29
N ALA A 395 22.02 -20.27 -39.14
CA ALA A 395 20.96 -21.22 -38.76
C ALA A 395 20.78 -22.32 -39.81
N ARG A 396 20.84 -21.99 -41.10
CA ARG A 396 20.74 -22.98 -42.18
C ARG A 396 21.87 -24.01 -42.13
N TYR A 397 23.12 -23.57 -42.00
CA TYR A 397 24.25 -24.51 -41.93
C TYR A 397 24.23 -25.36 -40.66
N LEU A 398 23.80 -24.79 -39.53
CA LEU A 398 23.60 -25.57 -38.32
C LEU A 398 22.52 -26.63 -38.51
N TYR A 399 21.41 -26.29 -39.16
CA TYR A 399 20.37 -27.25 -39.51
C TYR A 399 20.91 -28.37 -40.41
N GLU A 400 21.69 -28.04 -41.44
CA GLU A 400 22.32 -29.02 -42.34
C GLU A 400 23.25 -29.97 -41.58
N ALA A 401 24.08 -29.45 -40.67
CA ALA A 401 24.98 -30.24 -39.83
C ALA A 401 24.23 -31.22 -38.90
N MET A 402 23.03 -30.86 -38.45
CA MET A 402 22.20 -31.66 -37.54
C MET A 402 21.16 -32.54 -38.26
N LYS A 403 21.05 -32.42 -39.59
CA LYS A 403 19.99 -33.06 -40.38
C LYS A 403 20.17 -34.57 -40.49
N SER A 404 21.40 -35.05 -40.63
CA SER A 404 21.74 -36.47 -40.77
C SER A 404 21.25 -37.30 -39.58
N GLU A 405 21.32 -36.72 -38.38
CA GLU A 405 20.91 -37.35 -37.11
C GLU A 405 19.46 -37.03 -36.72
N LYS A 406 18.70 -36.33 -37.59
CA LYS A 406 17.30 -35.93 -37.35
C LYS A 406 17.09 -35.11 -36.08
N LEU A 407 18.10 -34.37 -35.64
CA LEU A 407 18.07 -33.58 -34.40
C LEU A 407 17.44 -32.18 -34.58
N ALA A 408 17.41 -31.66 -35.81
CA ALA A 408 16.82 -30.35 -36.14
C ALA A 408 15.71 -30.45 -37.20
N LYS A 409 14.79 -29.48 -37.22
CA LYS A 409 13.64 -29.46 -38.14
C LYS A 409 13.49 -28.10 -38.82
N TYR A 410 13.07 -28.11 -40.08
CA TYR A 410 12.65 -26.90 -40.80
C TYR A 410 11.13 -26.77 -40.76
N ASP A 411 10.64 -25.67 -40.19
CA ASP A 411 9.21 -25.35 -40.15
C ASP A 411 8.82 -24.58 -41.41
N LYS A 412 8.06 -25.23 -42.29
CA LYS A 412 7.59 -24.63 -43.55
C LYS A 412 6.51 -23.56 -43.35
N GLN A 413 5.77 -23.59 -42.24
CA GLN A 413 4.71 -22.61 -41.96
C GLN A 413 5.29 -21.30 -41.45
N ASP A 414 6.32 -21.40 -40.61
CA ASP A 414 6.98 -20.25 -39.97
C ASP A 414 8.25 -19.81 -40.70
N ASN A 415 8.62 -20.51 -41.79
CA ASN A 415 9.85 -20.34 -42.56
C ASN A 415 11.09 -20.23 -41.64
N SER A 416 11.19 -21.13 -40.65
CA SER A 416 12.19 -21.04 -39.57
C SER A 416 12.80 -22.39 -39.20
N TYR A 417 14.04 -22.34 -38.70
CA TYR A 417 14.77 -23.51 -38.20
C TYR A 417 14.46 -23.75 -36.72
N LYS A 418 14.13 -24.99 -36.35
CA LYS A 418 13.86 -25.42 -34.97
C LYS A 418 14.98 -26.35 -34.50
N PHE A 419 15.67 -25.94 -33.44
CA PHE A 419 16.78 -26.66 -32.80
C PHE A 419 16.35 -27.28 -31.46
N PRO A 420 17.04 -28.35 -31.00
CA PRO A 420 16.86 -28.89 -29.66
C PRO A 420 17.21 -27.85 -28.59
N ASP A 421 16.82 -28.10 -27.34
CA ASP A 421 17.07 -27.18 -26.23
C ASP A 421 18.58 -26.94 -25.99
N PHE A 422 19.42 -27.94 -26.29
CA PHE A 422 20.88 -27.87 -26.20
C PHE A 422 21.52 -28.37 -27.50
N ILE A 423 22.52 -27.63 -27.97
CA ILE A 423 23.21 -27.85 -29.24
C ILE A 423 24.66 -28.17 -28.93
N ALA A 424 25.12 -29.36 -29.32
CA ALA A 424 26.53 -29.73 -29.17
C ALA A 424 27.43 -28.85 -30.06
N LEU A 425 28.57 -28.44 -29.54
CA LEU A 425 29.52 -27.58 -30.25
C LEU A 425 30.14 -28.26 -31.47
N SER A 426 30.15 -29.60 -31.52
CA SER A 426 30.55 -30.34 -32.71
C SER A 426 29.73 -29.95 -33.94
N TYR A 427 28.40 -29.75 -33.81
CA TYR A 427 27.56 -29.30 -34.92
C TYR A 427 27.82 -27.85 -35.29
N VAL A 428 28.12 -26.98 -34.31
CA VAL A 428 28.50 -25.59 -34.56
C VAL A 428 29.85 -25.54 -35.31
N ASN A 429 30.80 -26.40 -34.93
CA ASN A 429 32.09 -26.57 -35.61
C ASN A 429 31.90 -27.00 -37.07
N ILE A 430 31.09 -28.03 -37.31
CA ILE A 430 30.78 -28.51 -38.67
C ILE A 430 30.10 -27.40 -39.48
N ALA A 431 29.09 -26.73 -38.91
CA ALA A 431 28.35 -25.67 -39.57
C ALA A 431 29.27 -24.52 -40.01
N LEU A 432 30.18 -24.07 -39.14
CA LEU A 432 31.11 -22.98 -39.43
C LEU A 432 32.23 -23.37 -40.39
N LYS A 433 32.57 -24.66 -40.52
CA LYS A 433 33.55 -25.15 -41.51
C LYS A 433 32.97 -25.38 -42.91
N SER A 434 31.67 -25.14 -43.11
CA SER A 434 31.01 -25.23 -44.42
C SER A 434 31.60 -24.24 -45.43
N GLU A 435 31.75 -24.63 -46.70
CA GLU A 435 32.56 -23.95 -47.73
C GLU A 435 31.96 -22.63 -48.29
N ASN A 436 30.80 -22.18 -47.81
CA ASN A 436 29.98 -21.14 -48.46
C ASN A 436 29.63 -19.95 -47.54
N PHE A 437 30.52 -19.55 -46.63
CA PHE A 437 30.41 -18.24 -45.96
C PHE A 437 31.18 -17.18 -46.77
N ASP A 438 30.46 -16.36 -47.53
CA ASP A 438 31.05 -15.24 -48.28
C ASP A 438 31.34 -14.04 -47.35
N GLY A 439 32.34 -13.22 -47.69
CA GLY A 439 32.52 -11.87 -47.16
C GLY A 439 32.54 -11.67 -45.63
N HIS A 440 32.04 -10.51 -45.18
CA HIS A 440 31.99 -10.03 -43.78
C HIS A 440 30.85 -10.71 -42.98
N PHE A 441 30.96 -12.04 -42.79
CA PHE A 441 30.00 -12.85 -42.02
C PHE A 441 29.79 -12.37 -40.57
N TRP A 442 30.88 -12.09 -39.85
CA TRP A 442 30.85 -11.51 -38.50
C TRP A 442 30.55 -10.00 -38.54
N LYS A 443 30.17 -9.41 -37.42
CA LYS A 443 30.07 -7.95 -37.32
C LYS A 443 31.44 -7.28 -37.39
N GLU A 444 31.47 -6.06 -37.94
CA GLU A 444 32.70 -5.30 -38.27
C GLU A 444 33.72 -5.24 -37.13
N LYS A 445 33.24 -4.98 -35.90
CA LYS A 445 34.08 -4.83 -34.70
C LYS A 445 35.02 -6.02 -34.40
N TYR A 446 34.77 -7.20 -34.98
CA TYR A 446 35.60 -8.39 -34.73
C TYR A 446 36.77 -8.54 -35.69
N TYR A 447 36.69 -7.95 -36.90
CA TYR A 447 37.79 -7.98 -37.86
C TYR A 447 38.97 -7.10 -37.43
N GLU A 448 38.75 -6.20 -36.46
CA GLU A 448 39.82 -5.42 -35.82
C GLU A 448 40.68 -6.26 -34.85
N VAL A 449 40.28 -7.50 -34.54
CA VAL A 449 41.05 -8.39 -33.66
C VAL A 449 42.28 -8.94 -34.40
N VAL A 450 43.46 -8.79 -33.80
CA VAL A 450 44.73 -9.17 -34.43
C VAL A 450 44.74 -10.66 -34.79
N GLY A 451 44.99 -10.95 -36.07
CA GLY A 451 45.10 -12.32 -36.59
C GLY A 451 43.77 -13.04 -36.83
N PHE A 452 42.64 -12.35 -36.64
CA PHE A 452 41.29 -12.91 -36.81
C PHE A 452 41.03 -13.41 -38.24
N ASP A 453 41.36 -12.61 -39.25
CA ASP A 453 41.04 -12.87 -40.67
C ASP A 453 41.75 -14.08 -41.25
N LYS A 454 42.87 -14.48 -40.64
CA LYS A 454 43.70 -15.61 -41.11
C LYS A 454 43.22 -16.96 -40.58
N LYS A 455 42.25 -16.97 -39.66
CA LYS A 455 41.72 -18.18 -39.04
C LYS A 455 40.47 -18.68 -39.76
N ASN A 456 40.18 -19.97 -39.64
CA ASN A 456 38.90 -20.51 -40.12
C ASN A 456 37.75 -19.96 -39.26
N LYS A 457 36.51 -20.08 -39.75
CA LYS A 457 35.32 -19.51 -39.07
C LYS A 457 35.07 -20.10 -37.67
N TRP A 458 35.46 -21.35 -37.41
CA TRP A 458 35.36 -21.95 -36.07
C TRP A 458 36.33 -21.28 -35.08
N ASP A 459 37.58 -21.13 -35.46
CA ASP A 459 38.58 -20.45 -34.64
C ASP A 459 38.24 -18.98 -34.45
N GLN A 460 37.67 -18.32 -35.47
CA GLN A 460 37.10 -16.98 -35.36
C GLN A 460 35.96 -16.92 -34.34
N PHE A 461 35.04 -17.89 -34.35
CA PHE A 461 33.97 -17.98 -33.37
C PHE A 461 34.52 -18.11 -31.93
N LEU A 462 35.51 -18.96 -31.70
CA LEU A 462 36.16 -19.11 -30.39
C LEU A 462 36.85 -17.81 -29.95
N LEU A 463 37.54 -17.12 -30.87
CA LEU A 463 38.14 -15.81 -30.60
C LEU A 463 37.09 -14.75 -30.26
N ILE A 464 35.96 -14.70 -30.96
CA ILE A 464 34.86 -13.78 -30.66
C ILE A 464 34.29 -14.07 -29.28
N PHE A 465 34.03 -15.33 -28.97
CA PHE A 465 33.52 -15.71 -27.66
C PHE A 465 34.48 -15.26 -26.54
N LEU A 466 35.77 -15.54 -26.68
CA LEU A 466 36.77 -15.12 -25.70
C LEU A 466 36.87 -13.60 -25.60
N TYR A 467 36.87 -12.89 -26.74
CA TYR A 467 36.90 -11.44 -26.78
C TYR A 467 35.68 -10.83 -26.07
N GLU A 468 34.47 -11.29 -26.39
CA GLU A 468 33.24 -10.81 -25.76
C GLU A 468 33.25 -11.12 -24.25
N PHE A 469 33.71 -12.30 -23.84
CA PHE A 469 33.76 -12.67 -22.42
C PHE A 469 34.83 -11.86 -21.65
N GLN A 470 36.04 -11.74 -22.19
CA GLN A 470 37.12 -10.94 -21.59
C GLN A 470 36.75 -9.46 -21.52
N SER A 471 35.98 -8.95 -22.49
CA SER A 471 35.50 -7.57 -22.49
C SER A 471 34.55 -7.25 -21.33
N LEU A 472 34.01 -8.26 -20.63
CA LEU A 472 33.25 -8.08 -19.38
C LEU A 472 34.14 -7.76 -18.18
N PHE A 473 35.44 -8.10 -18.26
CA PHE A 473 36.43 -7.86 -17.22
C PHE A 473 37.24 -6.59 -17.48
N ASP A 474 37.67 -6.40 -18.73
CA ASP A 474 38.53 -5.30 -19.16
C ASP A 474 38.09 -4.79 -20.54
N ARG A 475 37.49 -3.59 -20.59
CA ARG A 475 37.23 -2.87 -21.84
C ARG A 475 37.50 -1.38 -21.64
N THR A 476 37.56 -0.63 -22.74
CA THR A 476 37.73 0.82 -22.68
C THR A 476 36.66 1.45 -23.53
N VAL A 477 35.84 2.30 -22.91
CA VAL A 477 34.76 3.05 -23.55
C VAL A 477 35.19 4.51 -23.64
N LYS A 478 34.77 5.22 -24.69
CA LYS A 478 34.94 6.67 -24.75
C LYS A 478 33.73 7.35 -24.12
N ASP A 479 33.94 8.29 -23.20
CA ASP A 479 32.87 9.13 -22.67
C ASP A 479 32.37 10.16 -23.72
N GLU A 480 31.37 10.97 -23.36
CA GLU A 480 30.79 12.01 -24.24
C GLU A 480 31.83 13.05 -24.69
N ASP A 481 32.93 13.20 -23.92
CA ASP A 481 34.05 14.10 -24.21
C ASP A 481 35.20 13.40 -24.97
N GLY A 482 35.04 12.11 -25.31
CA GLY A 482 36.02 11.31 -26.05
C GLY A 482 37.15 10.72 -25.20
N ASN A 483 37.13 10.88 -23.87
CA ASN A 483 38.13 10.32 -22.96
C ASN A 483 37.89 8.82 -22.76
N LYS A 484 38.98 8.07 -22.72
CA LYS A 484 38.97 6.63 -22.45
C LYS A 484 38.67 6.38 -20.96
N LYS A 485 37.50 5.82 -20.67
CA LYS A 485 37.09 5.34 -19.34
C LYS A 485 37.00 3.81 -19.37
N GLN A 486 37.58 3.16 -18.37
CA GLN A 486 37.34 1.74 -18.09
C GLN A 486 36.06 1.64 -17.24
N VAL A 487 35.15 0.74 -17.60
CA VAL A 487 33.76 0.65 -17.09
C VAL A 487 33.34 -0.83 -16.93
N GLU A 488 34.16 -1.66 -16.28
CA GLU A 488 33.97 -3.11 -16.24
C GLU A 488 34.31 -3.73 -14.87
N TYR A 489 34.12 -5.05 -14.75
CA TYR A 489 34.17 -5.80 -13.49
C TYR A 489 35.41 -5.50 -12.65
N ASN A 490 36.61 -5.39 -13.24
CA ASN A 490 37.83 -5.17 -12.46
C ASN A 490 37.83 -3.84 -11.70
N ILE A 491 37.38 -2.75 -12.34
CA ILE A 491 37.23 -1.44 -11.69
C ILE A 491 36.10 -1.47 -10.68
N PHE A 492 34.96 -2.02 -11.06
CA PHE A 492 33.83 -2.08 -10.14
C PHE A 492 34.13 -2.92 -8.91
N SER A 493 34.86 -4.02 -9.06
CA SER A 493 35.33 -4.87 -7.98
C SER A 493 36.29 -4.13 -7.06
N GLN A 494 37.25 -3.37 -7.61
CA GLN A 494 38.14 -2.54 -6.80
C GLN A 494 37.37 -1.48 -6.01
N ASN A 495 36.56 -0.66 -6.68
CA ASN A 495 35.76 0.38 -6.04
C ASN A 495 34.83 -0.20 -4.97
N PHE A 496 34.28 -1.38 -5.23
CA PHE A 496 33.42 -2.10 -4.30
C PHE A 496 34.17 -2.61 -3.07
N ARG A 497 35.38 -3.14 -3.22
CA ARG A 497 36.24 -3.55 -2.10
C ARG A 497 36.61 -2.37 -1.22
N GLU A 498 37.05 -1.27 -1.83
CA GLU A 498 37.36 -0.02 -1.11
C GLU A 498 36.14 0.51 -0.34
N LEU A 499 34.93 0.34 -0.90
CA LEU A 499 33.69 0.71 -0.24
C LEU A 499 33.38 -0.15 1.00
N ILE A 500 33.45 -1.47 0.88
CA ILE A 500 33.05 -2.38 1.98
C ILE A 500 34.10 -2.45 3.10
N GLU A 501 35.36 -2.09 2.83
CA GLU A 501 36.43 -1.99 3.84
C GLU A 501 36.45 -0.64 4.57
N LYS A 502 35.63 0.32 4.15
CA LYS A 502 35.58 1.66 4.74
C LYS A 502 34.83 1.66 6.07
N GLU A 503 35.51 2.13 7.12
CA GLU A 503 34.92 2.30 8.46
C GLU A 503 34.76 3.79 8.83
N PRO A 504 33.53 4.27 9.15
CA PRO A 504 32.27 3.52 9.16
C PRO A 504 31.67 3.37 7.76
N PHE A 505 31.00 2.23 7.50
CA PHE A 505 30.16 2.05 6.32
C PHE A 505 28.95 2.98 6.37
N VAL A 506 28.76 3.79 5.32
CA VAL A 506 27.63 4.74 5.22
C VAL A 506 26.93 4.57 3.89
N LEU A 507 25.62 4.33 3.94
CA LEU A 507 24.80 4.22 2.73
C LEU A 507 24.41 5.61 2.19
N SER A 508 25.07 6.04 1.12
CA SER A 508 24.81 7.28 0.38
C SER A 508 24.32 6.97 -1.05
N GLN A 509 24.03 7.99 -1.86
CA GLN A 509 23.72 7.73 -3.28
C GLN A 509 24.94 7.23 -4.06
N GLU A 510 26.13 7.73 -3.77
CA GLU A 510 27.36 7.28 -4.42
C GLU A 510 27.63 5.80 -4.10
N THR A 511 27.52 5.40 -2.83
CA THR A 511 27.78 4.02 -2.44
C THR A 511 26.74 3.04 -3.01
N LYS A 512 25.47 3.47 -3.16
CA LYS A 512 24.45 2.70 -3.90
C LYS A 512 24.82 2.45 -5.36
N VAL A 513 25.39 3.44 -6.04
CA VAL A 513 25.84 3.31 -7.42
C VAL A 513 26.98 2.29 -7.50
N THR A 514 27.99 2.40 -6.64
CA THR A 514 29.12 1.45 -6.59
C THR A 514 28.65 0.00 -6.37
N ILE A 515 27.73 -0.23 -5.41
CA ILE A 515 27.16 -1.57 -5.18
C ILE A 515 26.43 -2.09 -6.41
N LYS A 516 25.63 -1.22 -7.06
CA LYS A 516 24.86 -1.59 -8.26
C LYS A 516 25.77 -1.95 -9.42
N GLU A 517 26.78 -1.14 -9.72
CA GLU A 517 27.70 -1.37 -10.84
C GLU A 517 28.45 -2.69 -10.69
N PHE A 518 28.97 -2.97 -9.49
CA PHE A 518 29.59 -4.26 -9.18
C PHE A 518 28.59 -5.42 -9.37
N ALA A 519 27.41 -5.35 -8.75
CA ALA A 519 26.42 -6.41 -8.85
C ALA A 519 25.91 -6.64 -10.28
N ASP A 520 25.75 -5.59 -11.08
CA ASP A 520 25.38 -5.68 -12.50
C ASP A 520 26.48 -6.36 -13.33
N SER A 521 27.75 -6.05 -13.06
CA SER A 521 28.88 -6.66 -13.76
C SER A 521 28.98 -8.17 -13.50
N VAL A 522 28.83 -8.59 -12.23
CA VAL A 522 28.79 -10.00 -11.83
C VAL A 522 27.61 -10.73 -12.48
N LEU A 523 26.41 -10.10 -12.47
CA LEU A 523 25.23 -10.68 -13.11
C LEU A 523 25.40 -10.84 -14.62
N THR A 524 26.07 -9.89 -15.28
CA THR A 524 26.35 -9.94 -16.72
C THR A 524 27.32 -11.09 -17.06
N ILE A 525 28.36 -11.27 -16.25
CA ILE A 525 29.28 -12.43 -16.38
C ILE A 525 28.51 -13.73 -16.20
N TYR A 526 27.67 -13.82 -15.16
CA TYR A 526 26.81 -14.98 -14.93
C TYR A 526 25.92 -15.30 -16.14
N GLN A 527 25.27 -14.29 -16.72
CA GLN A 527 24.38 -14.46 -17.87
C GLN A 527 25.10 -15.00 -19.11
N MET A 528 26.31 -14.52 -19.39
CA MET A 528 27.10 -15.02 -20.52
C MET A 528 27.65 -16.42 -20.25
N ALA A 529 28.15 -16.69 -19.04
CA ALA A 529 28.59 -18.04 -18.66
C ALA A 529 27.45 -19.06 -18.72
N LYS A 530 26.20 -18.63 -18.49
CA LYS A 530 25.00 -19.46 -18.60
C LYS A 530 24.74 -20.01 -20.01
N TYR A 531 25.43 -19.52 -21.05
CA TYR A 531 25.28 -20.06 -22.40
C TYR A 531 25.55 -21.57 -22.48
N PHE A 532 26.42 -22.08 -21.61
CA PHE A 532 26.85 -23.48 -21.57
C PHE A 532 26.07 -24.35 -20.57
N ALA A 533 25.14 -23.77 -19.82
CA ALA A 533 24.42 -24.50 -18.78
C ALA A 533 23.44 -25.51 -19.41
N VAL A 534 23.60 -26.79 -19.08
CA VAL A 534 22.70 -27.87 -19.50
C VAL A 534 21.55 -28.00 -18.49
N GLU A 535 20.84 -26.89 -18.25
CA GLU A 535 19.73 -26.79 -17.30
C GLU A 535 18.38 -26.62 -18.00
N LYS A 536 17.37 -27.33 -17.52
CA LYS A 536 15.96 -27.08 -17.90
C LYS A 536 15.16 -26.83 -16.64
N LYS A 537 14.42 -25.72 -16.63
CA LYS A 537 13.69 -25.25 -15.44
C LYS A 537 14.57 -25.16 -14.17
N ARG A 538 15.84 -24.75 -14.31
CA ARG A 538 16.83 -24.66 -13.21
C ARG A 538 17.30 -25.99 -12.63
N ALA A 539 16.87 -27.12 -13.20
CA ALA A 539 17.42 -28.44 -12.89
C ALA A 539 18.47 -28.83 -13.93
N TRP A 540 19.62 -29.31 -13.47
CA TRP A 540 20.64 -29.90 -14.33
C TRP A 540 20.12 -31.19 -14.95
N LEU A 541 20.39 -31.41 -16.24
CA LEU A 541 19.96 -32.60 -16.97
C LEU A 541 21.08 -33.64 -17.02
N ALA A 542 20.86 -34.78 -16.35
CA ALA A 542 21.85 -35.84 -16.19
C ALA A 542 21.97 -36.77 -17.42
N GLU A 543 21.02 -36.69 -18.36
CA GLU A 543 20.99 -37.52 -19.57
C GLU A 543 22.02 -37.11 -20.64
N TYR A 544 22.66 -35.96 -20.48
CA TYR A 544 23.71 -35.48 -21.40
C TYR A 544 25.07 -36.00 -20.97
N GLU A 545 25.82 -36.59 -21.92
CA GLU A 545 27.22 -36.95 -21.70
C GLU A 545 28.07 -35.67 -21.64
N LEU A 546 28.89 -35.52 -20.60
CA LEU A 546 29.62 -34.29 -20.32
C LEU A 546 31.14 -34.50 -20.42
N ASP A 547 31.80 -33.61 -21.15
CA ASP A 547 33.25 -33.55 -21.19
C ASP A 547 33.86 -33.06 -19.86
N SER A 548 35.17 -33.27 -19.69
CA SER A 548 36.02 -32.65 -18.65
C SER A 548 35.85 -31.13 -18.48
N PHE A 549 35.44 -30.42 -19.54
CA PHE A 549 35.03 -29.01 -19.50
C PHE A 549 34.00 -28.73 -18.40
N TYR A 550 33.06 -29.64 -18.19
CA TYR A 550 32.05 -29.53 -17.12
C TYR A 550 32.52 -30.11 -15.80
N THR A 551 33.16 -31.27 -15.84
CA THR A 551 33.27 -32.20 -14.70
C THR A 551 34.60 -32.15 -13.95
N LYS A 552 35.62 -31.41 -14.43
CA LYS A 552 36.89 -31.24 -13.71
C LYS A 552 36.63 -30.74 -12.27
N PRO A 553 37.15 -31.43 -11.22
CA PRO A 553 36.80 -31.13 -9.83
C PRO A 553 37.04 -29.68 -9.39
N ASP A 554 38.15 -29.06 -9.81
CA ASP A 554 38.53 -27.73 -9.30
C ASP A 554 38.35 -26.59 -10.31
N THR A 555 38.21 -26.93 -11.60
CA THR A 555 38.22 -25.94 -12.69
C THR A 555 37.09 -26.14 -13.70
N GLY A 556 36.25 -27.16 -13.52
CA GLY A 556 35.14 -27.45 -14.43
C GLY A 556 34.01 -26.45 -14.31
N TYR A 557 33.18 -26.37 -15.35
CA TYR A 557 32.01 -25.48 -15.39
C TYR A 557 31.05 -25.66 -14.22
N LEU A 558 30.91 -26.89 -13.71
CA LEU A 558 30.01 -27.16 -12.57
C LEU A 558 30.44 -26.40 -11.31
N GLN A 559 31.74 -26.17 -11.08
CA GLN A 559 32.21 -25.35 -9.96
C GLN A 559 31.74 -23.89 -10.06
N PHE A 560 31.60 -23.37 -11.28
CA PHE A 560 30.96 -22.08 -11.50
C PHE A 560 29.44 -22.16 -11.38
N TYR A 561 28.81 -23.18 -11.97
CA TYR A 561 27.35 -23.25 -12.10
C TYR A 561 26.65 -23.55 -10.78
N ASP A 562 27.17 -24.49 -10.00
CA ASP A 562 26.60 -24.92 -8.72
C ASP A 562 26.42 -23.69 -7.84
N ASP A 563 25.25 -23.56 -7.20
CA ASP A 563 24.84 -22.45 -6.31
C ASP A 563 24.88 -21.01 -6.89
N ALA A 564 25.27 -20.81 -8.15
CA ALA A 564 25.43 -19.47 -8.71
C ALA A 564 24.11 -18.72 -8.81
N TYR A 565 22.98 -19.40 -8.98
CA TYR A 565 21.68 -18.75 -8.98
C TYR A 565 21.36 -18.15 -7.60
N GLU A 566 21.52 -18.94 -6.55
CA GLU A 566 21.32 -18.56 -5.15
C GLU A 566 22.27 -17.44 -4.75
N ASN A 567 23.55 -17.57 -5.09
CA ASN A 567 24.59 -16.69 -4.61
C ASN A 567 24.80 -15.43 -5.46
N ILE A 568 24.39 -15.44 -6.74
CA ILE A 568 24.50 -14.28 -7.62
C ILE A 568 23.13 -13.65 -7.85
N VAL A 569 22.19 -14.41 -8.41
CA VAL A 569 20.91 -13.84 -8.88
C VAL A 569 19.98 -13.49 -7.71
N GLN A 570 19.86 -14.35 -6.70
CA GLN A 570 19.01 -14.01 -5.56
C GLN A 570 19.63 -12.89 -4.72
N VAL A 571 20.94 -12.92 -4.48
CA VAL A 571 21.65 -11.85 -3.76
C VAL A 571 21.51 -10.51 -4.48
N TYR A 572 21.69 -10.46 -5.81
CA TYR A 572 21.44 -9.27 -6.62
C TYR A 572 20.04 -8.69 -6.39
N ASN A 573 19.00 -9.54 -6.39
CA ASN A 573 17.63 -9.10 -6.13
C ASN A 573 17.44 -8.59 -4.69
N LYS A 574 18.05 -9.24 -3.69
CA LYS A 574 18.03 -8.79 -2.28
C LYS A 574 18.66 -7.41 -2.13
N LEU A 575 19.84 -7.20 -2.72
CA LEU A 575 20.54 -5.91 -2.74
C LEU A 575 19.67 -4.84 -3.40
N ARG A 576 19.17 -5.08 -4.62
CA ARG A 576 18.29 -4.13 -5.32
C ARG A 576 17.07 -3.74 -4.49
N ASN A 577 16.40 -4.71 -3.88
CA ASN A 577 15.20 -4.47 -3.08
C ASN A 577 15.50 -3.60 -1.85
N TYR A 578 16.67 -3.76 -1.22
CA TYR A 578 17.09 -2.94 -0.09
C TYR A 578 17.50 -1.52 -0.52
N LEU A 579 18.40 -1.41 -1.50
CA LEU A 579 18.98 -0.13 -1.91
C LEU A 579 17.94 0.85 -2.48
N THR A 580 16.83 0.34 -3.00
CA THR A 580 15.72 1.12 -3.55
C THR A 580 14.64 1.49 -2.52
N LYS A 581 14.77 1.06 -1.25
CA LYS A 581 13.88 1.51 -0.16
C LYS A 581 13.97 3.03 -0.02
N LYS A 582 12.82 3.68 0.15
CA LYS A 582 12.76 5.13 0.38
C LYS A 582 13.47 5.43 1.72
N PRO A 583 14.42 6.38 1.76
CA PRO A 583 15.11 6.71 3.00
C PRO A 583 14.10 7.10 4.08
N TYR A 584 14.37 6.69 5.32
CA TYR A 584 13.57 7.08 6.46
C TYR A 584 13.61 8.61 6.59
N SER A 585 12.45 9.23 6.55
CA SER A 585 12.30 10.65 6.86
C SER A 585 11.57 10.71 8.19
N GLU A 586 12.12 11.46 9.14
CA GLU A 586 11.43 11.75 10.39
C GLU A 586 10.06 12.35 10.07
N GLN A 587 9.02 11.58 10.36
CA GLN A 587 7.65 12.01 10.13
C GLN A 587 7.23 12.89 11.30
N LYS A 588 6.64 14.04 11.00
CA LYS A 588 5.94 14.85 12.02
C LYS A 588 4.92 13.99 12.77
N TRP A 589 4.79 14.21 14.07
CA TRP A 589 3.78 13.55 14.91
C TRP A 589 2.74 14.55 15.46
N LYS A 590 1.61 14.03 15.94
CA LYS A 590 0.53 14.84 16.54
C LYS A 590 0.94 15.23 17.96
N LEU A 591 0.76 16.50 18.31
CA LEU A 591 0.86 17.00 19.68
C LEU A 591 -0.53 17.03 20.32
N ASN A 592 -0.64 16.54 21.55
CA ASN A 592 -1.89 16.45 22.30
C ASN A 592 -1.82 17.23 23.62
N PHE A 593 -0.63 17.59 24.10
CA PHE A 593 -0.46 18.33 25.36
C PHE A 593 -1.13 17.64 26.57
N GLY A 594 -1.21 16.31 26.53
CA GLY A 594 -1.90 15.52 27.55
C GLY A 594 -3.43 15.66 27.56
N ASN A 595 -4.02 16.31 26.55
CA ASN A 595 -5.46 16.41 26.34
C ASN A 595 -5.90 15.60 25.10
N PRO A 596 -6.70 14.54 25.27
CA PRO A 596 -7.15 13.70 24.16
C PRO A 596 -8.06 14.43 23.16
N THR A 597 -8.77 15.47 23.59
CA THR A 597 -9.72 16.25 22.77
C THR A 597 -9.18 17.63 22.40
N LEU A 598 -7.85 17.81 22.42
CA LEU A 598 -7.21 19.08 22.11
C LEU A 598 -7.66 19.60 20.74
N ALA A 599 -8.28 20.79 20.74
CA ALA A 599 -8.77 21.47 19.54
C ALA A 599 -9.76 20.65 18.69
N ASP A 600 -10.50 19.71 19.27
CA ASP A 600 -11.56 18.93 18.58
C ASP A 600 -12.76 19.78 18.13
N GLY A 601 -12.84 21.02 18.61
CA GLY A 601 -13.83 22.02 18.24
C GLY A 601 -13.61 23.34 18.96
N TRP A 602 -14.23 24.40 18.46
CA TRP A 602 -14.03 25.77 18.97
C TRP A 602 -15.23 26.33 19.75
N ASP A 603 -16.31 25.56 19.94
CA ASP A 603 -17.51 26.07 20.62
C ASP A 603 -17.18 26.60 22.03
N LYS A 604 -17.68 27.79 22.37
CA LYS A 604 -17.47 28.43 23.69
C LYS A 604 -17.73 27.47 24.84
N ASN A 605 -18.75 26.62 24.73
CA ASN A 605 -19.15 25.68 25.79
C ASN A 605 -18.15 24.51 25.93
N LYS A 606 -17.23 24.36 24.97
CA LYS A 606 -16.23 23.30 24.87
C LYS A 606 -14.79 23.79 24.97
N GLU A 607 -14.55 25.09 25.19
CA GLU A 607 -13.21 25.64 25.38
C GLU A 607 -12.45 24.90 26.50
N SER A 608 -13.12 24.61 27.63
CA SER A 608 -12.49 23.92 28.76
C SER A 608 -12.20 22.43 28.50
N ASP A 609 -13.04 21.75 27.73
CA ASP A 609 -12.82 20.36 27.33
C ASP A 609 -11.69 20.27 26.30
N ASN A 610 -11.70 21.16 25.29
CA ASN A 610 -10.78 21.13 24.15
C ASN A 610 -9.48 21.91 24.38
N SER A 611 -9.39 22.64 25.50
CA SER A 611 -8.22 23.38 25.96
C SER A 611 -7.56 24.30 24.93
N ALA A 612 -8.34 24.85 23.99
CA ALA A 612 -7.83 25.64 22.88
C ALA A 612 -8.73 26.86 22.62
N VAL A 613 -8.10 28.01 22.38
CA VAL A 613 -8.78 29.27 21.99
C VAL A 613 -7.99 29.97 20.87
N LEU A 614 -8.68 30.77 20.07
CA LEU A 614 -8.06 31.65 19.07
C LEU A 614 -8.11 33.09 19.55
N LEU A 615 -7.00 33.81 19.39
CA LEU A 615 -6.89 35.22 19.75
C LEU A 615 -6.42 36.03 18.54
N ARG A 616 -6.84 37.29 18.44
CA ARG A 616 -6.35 38.26 17.46
C ARG A 616 -5.81 39.50 18.17
N LYS A 617 -4.68 40.02 17.69
CA LYS A 617 -4.10 41.30 18.15
C LYS A 617 -3.27 41.92 17.04
N ASN A 618 -3.46 43.21 16.76
CA ASN A 618 -2.67 43.97 15.78
C ASN A 618 -2.53 43.26 14.42
N ARG A 619 -3.64 42.74 13.86
CA ARG A 619 -3.71 41.96 12.59
C ARG A 619 -2.91 40.63 12.60
N LYS A 620 -2.38 40.21 13.74
CA LYS A 620 -1.81 38.88 13.97
C LYS A 620 -2.82 37.96 14.65
N TYR A 621 -2.64 36.66 14.45
CA TYR A 621 -3.49 35.60 15.00
C TYR A 621 -2.67 34.69 15.91
N PHE A 622 -3.30 34.21 16.97
CA PHE A 622 -2.63 33.39 17.98
C PHE A 622 -3.50 32.21 18.36
N LEU A 623 -2.83 31.09 18.67
CA LEU A 623 -3.42 29.91 19.28
C LEU A 623 -3.02 29.89 20.76
N GLY A 624 -4.00 29.92 21.65
CA GLY A 624 -3.81 29.74 23.08
C GLY A 624 -4.20 28.32 23.49
N LEU A 625 -3.30 27.59 24.13
CA LEU A 625 -3.57 26.26 24.68
C LEU A 625 -3.51 26.28 26.19
N MET A 626 -4.60 25.92 26.85
CA MET A 626 -4.69 25.91 28.32
C MET A 626 -3.98 24.69 28.87
N THR A 627 -3.20 24.89 29.93
CA THR A 627 -2.51 23.79 30.61
C THR A 627 -3.47 22.94 31.43
N LYS A 628 -3.06 21.69 31.69
CA LYS A 628 -3.83 20.75 32.51
C LYS A 628 -4.05 21.33 33.91
N GLY A 629 -5.30 21.36 34.37
CA GLY A 629 -5.70 21.97 35.66
C GLY A 629 -6.10 23.45 35.55
N HIS A 630 -5.75 24.12 34.46
CA HIS A 630 -6.07 25.53 34.20
C HIS A 630 -6.99 25.71 32.99
N ASN A 631 -7.82 24.70 32.68
CA ASN A 631 -8.69 24.70 31.51
C ASN A 631 -9.91 25.65 31.61
N LYS A 632 -10.04 26.42 32.69
CA LYS A 632 -11.15 27.35 32.92
C LYS A 632 -10.71 28.81 32.99
N ILE A 633 -9.48 29.13 32.57
CA ILE A 633 -8.95 30.52 32.62
C ILE A 633 -9.66 31.50 31.67
N PHE A 634 -10.52 31.01 30.76
CA PHE A 634 -11.36 31.83 29.88
C PHE A 634 -12.86 31.73 30.19
N ASP A 635 -13.20 31.18 31.36
CA ASP A 635 -14.58 31.02 31.81
C ASP A 635 -15.20 32.37 32.22
N ASN A 636 -16.53 32.50 32.13
CA ASN A 636 -17.21 33.79 32.32
C ASN A 636 -16.98 34.38 33.73
N ARG A 637 -16.64 33.55 34.73
CA ARG A 637 -16.31 33.98 36.10
C ARG A 637 -15.11 34.95 36.18
N PHE A 638 -14.28 35.01 35.14
CA PHE A 638 -13.10 35.88 35.07
C PHE A 638 -13.32 37.10 34.18
N GLU A 639 -14.54 37.39 33.73
CA GLU A 639 -14.85 38.49 32.82
C GLU A 639 -14.39 39.85 33.34
N GLU A 640 -14.51 40.11 34.64
CA GLU A 640 -14.01 41.34 35.26
C GLU A 640 -12.48 41.47 35.11
N ASN A 641 -11.74 40.37 35.29
CA ASN A 641 -10.29 40.35 35.13
C ASN A 641 -9.85 40.56 33.67
N PHE A 642 -10.69 40.17 32.70
CA PHE A 642 -10.40 40.39 31.28
C PHE A 642 -10.37 41.89 30.93
N LEU A 643 -11.11 42.72 31.66
CA LEU A 643 -11.20 44.15 31.38
C LEU A 643 -10.18 44.98 32.20
N GLU A 644 -9.59 44.40 33.24
CA GLU A 644 -8.59 45.08 34.07
C GLU A 644 -7.36 45.49 33.23
N GLY A 645 -7.06 46.80 33.22
CA GLY A 645 -5.89 47.33 32.50
C GLY A 645 -5.97 47.25 30.97
N ILE A 646 -7.17 47.03 30.40
CA ILE A 646 -7.37 46.86 28.95
C ILE A 646 -6.87 48.02 28.09
N LYS A 647 -6.81 49.24 28.66
CA LYS A 647 -6.27 50.45 28.02
C LYS A 647 -4.80 50.29 27.60
N ASN A 648 -4.05 49.39 28.24
CA ASN A 648 -2.64 49.12 27.96
C ASN A 648 -2.43 48.14 26.79
N GLY A 649 -3.51 47.76 26.11
CA GLY A 649 -3.51 46.86 24.97
C GLY A 649 -4.35 45.61 25.24
N LYS A 650 -4.97 45.09 24.18
CA LYS A 650 -5.93 43.99 24.25
C LYS A 650 -5.67 42.91 23.21
N TYR A 651 -6.17 41.72 23.50
CA TYR A 651 -6.43 40.64 22.56
C TYR A 651 -7.94 40.53 22.36
N GLU A 652 -8.35 40.17 21.16
CA GLU A 652 -9.73 39.81 20.84
C GLU A 652 -9.80 38.28 20.82
N LYS A 653 -10.40 37.66 21.84
CA LYS A 653 -10.66 36.22 21.86
C LYS A 653 -11.84 35.91 20.94
N VAL A 654 -11.65 34.96 20.05
CA VAL A 654 -12.72 34.43 19.20
C VAL A 654 -13.70 33.66 20.05
N VAL A 655 -14.96 34.09 20.08
CA VAL A 655 -16.08 33.36 20.66
C VAL A 655 -16.82 32.66 19.53
N TYR A 656 -16.59 31.37 19.40
CA TYR A 656 -17.18 30.56 18.35
C TYR A 656 -18.39 29.79 18.90
N LYS A 657 -19.50 29.80 18.17
CA LYS A 657 -20.71 29.03 18.47
C LYS A 657 -21.13 28.28 17.22
N PHE A 658 -21.33 26.98 17.38
CA PHE A 658 -21.79 26.13 16.28
C PHE A 658 -22.83 25.13 16.78
N PHE A 659 -23.94 25.07 16.06
CA PHE A 659 -25.00 24.10 16.22
C PHE A 659 -24.79 23.01 15.14
N PRO A 660 -24.07 21.92 15.47
CA PRO A 660 -23.84 20.84 14.50
C PRO A 660 -25.11 20.00 14.31
N ASP A 661 -25.34 19.51 13.09
CA ASP A 661 -26.29 18.45 12.74
C ASP A 661 -27.61 18.47 13.56
N GLN A 662 -28.49 19.37 13.17
CA GLN A 662 -29.77 19.66 13.82
C GLN A 662 -30.61 18.40 14.00
N ALA A 663 -30.65 17.52 13.00
CA ALA A 663 -31.42 16.29 13.02
C ALA A 663 -31.02 15.34 14.16
N LYS A 664 -29.77 15.42 14.64
CA LYS A 664 -29.27 14.64 15.79
C LYS A 664 -29.30 15.42 17.09
N MET A 665 -28.92 16.69 17.04
CA MET A 665 -28.75 17.50 18.25
C MET A 665 -30.08 17.87 18.91
N PHE A 666 -31.14 18.13 18.14
CA PHE A 666 -32.46 18.35 18.70
C PHE A 666 -32.93 17.13 19.52
N PRO A 667 -32.97 15.90 18.98
CA PRO A 667 -33.36 14.76 19.79
C PRO A 667 -32.45 14.50 20.98
N LYS A 668 -31.12 14.63 20.79
CA LYS A 668 -30.14 14.40 21.85
C LYS A 668 -30.33 15.35 23.03
N VAL A 669 -30.77 16.58 22.81
CA VAL A 669 -31.00 17.57 23.86
C VAL A 669 -32.43 17.45 24.39
N CYS A 670 -33.43 17.60 23.52
CA CYS A 670 -34.83 17.72 23.87
C CYS A 670 -35.46 16.42 24.42
N PHE A 671 -35.05 15.26 23.89
CA PHE A 671 -35.61 13.95 24.28
C PHE A 671 -34.65 13.11 25.13
N SER A 672 -33.57 13.70 25.66
CA SER A 672 -32.76 13.05 26.69
C SER A 672 -33.53 12.95 28.01
N ALA A 673 -33.10 12.08 28.95
CA ALA A 673 -33.75 12.00 30.27
C ALA A 673 -33.89 13.38 30.95
N LYS A 674 -32.82 14.19 30.92
CA LYS A 674 -32.84 15.57 31.42
C LYS A 674 -33.68 16.52 30.57
N GLY A 675 -33.71 16.31 29.25
CA GLY A 675 -34.50 17.10 28.33
C GLY A 675 -35.99 16.88 28.51
N LEU A 676 -36.42 15.63 28.68
CA LEU A 676 -37.83 15.29 28.95
C LEU A 676 -38.33 15.93 30.24
N GLU A 677 -37.50 15.95 31.28
CA GLU A 677 -37.79 16.64 32.55
C GLU A 677 -37.82 18.17 32.41
N PHE A 678 -36.93 18.75 31.59
CA PHE A 678 -36.80 20.20 31.46
C PHE A 678 -37.79 20.83 30.46
N PHE A 679 -38.03 20.19 29.32
CA PHE A 679 -38.87 20.73 28.24
C PHE A 679 -40.32 20.22 28.30
N GLU A 680 -40.59 19.17 29.08
CA GLU A 680 -41.92 18.59 29.29
C GLU A 680 -42.75 18.43 27.99
N PRO A 681 -42.25 17.69 26.97
CA PRO A 681 -43.00 17.47 25.74
C PRO A 681 -44.31 16.74 26.00
N SER A 682 -45.37 17.11 25.28
CA SER A 682 -46.66 16.41 25.37
C SER A 682 -46.55 14.94 24.92
N GLU A 683 -47.47 14.10 25.40
CA GLU A 683 -47.54 12.69 24.99
C GLU A 683 -47.64 12.52 23.47
N ASP A 684 -48.35 13.44 22.81
CA ASP A 684 -48.45 13.51 21.34
C ASP A 684 -47.09 13.74 20.67
N VAL A 685 -46.26 14.68 21.18
CA VAL A 685 -44.92 14.94 20.63
C VAL A 685 -44.01 13.73 20.83
N ILE A 686 -44.08 13.09 21.99
CA ILE A 686 -43.33 11.85 22.27
C ILE A 686 -43.73 10.73 21.31
N ARG A 687 -45.04 10.54 21.08
CA ARG A 687 -45.57 9.56 20.11
C ARG A 687 -45.05 9.85 18.71
N ILE A 688 -45.20 11.09 18.24
CA ILE A 688 -44.76 11.54 16.91
C ILE A 688 -43.27 11.22 16.70
N TYR A 689 -42.43 11.51 17.69
CA TYR A 689 -41.01 11.26 17.60
C TYR A 689 -40.68 9.75 17.56
N LYS A 690 -41.27 8.95 18.47
CA LYS A 690 -41.05 7.50 18.55
C LYS A 690 -41.51 6.77 17.29
N ASN A 691 -42.64 7.17 16.71
CA ASN A 691 -43.22 6.56 15.51
C ASN A 691 -42.64 7.12 14.20
N ALA A 692 -41.74 8.11 14.28
CA ALA A 692 -41.14 8.79 13.13
C ALA A 692 -42.16 9.39 12.14
N GLU A 693 -43.35 9.79 12.59
CA GLU A 693 -44.44 10.36 11.75
C GLU A 693 -44.04 11.67 11.04
N PHE A 694 -42.96 12.30 11.47
CA PHE A 694 -42.40 13.52 10.88
C PHE A 694 -41.42 13.25 9.72
N LYS A 695 -41.02 11.99 9.49
CA LYS A 695 -40.13 11.58 8.40
C LYS A 695 -40.95 11.09 7.22
N LYS A 696 -40.51 11.39 5.99
CA LYS A 696 -41.10 10.83 4.77
C LYS A 696 -41.13 9.30 4.84
N GLY A 697 -42.28 8.72 4.56
CA GLY A 697 -42.56 7.28 4.66
C GLY A 697 -44.05 7.02 4.72
N GLU A 698 -44.45 5.77 4.97
CA GLU A 698 -45.86 5.35 5.05
C GLU A 698 -46.64 6.05 6.17
N THR A 699 -45.96 6.40 7.26
CA THR A 699 -46.56 7.06 8.44
C THR A 699 -46.41 8.59 8.44
N PHE A 700 -45.95 9.18 7.33
CA PHE A 700 -45.67 10.61 7.25
C PHE A 700 -46.94 11.46 7.38
N SER A 701 -46.90 12.45 8.28
CA SER A 701 -47.95 13.43 8.46
C SER A 701 -47.35 14.83 8.60
N VAL A 702 -47.77 15.75 7.73
CA VAL A 702 -47.40 17.18 7.78
C VAL A 702 -47.81 17.80 9.11
N GLY A 703 -49.01 17.47 9.62
CA GLY A 703 -49.48 17.97 10.91
C GLY A 703 -48.66 17.45 12.09
N SER A 704 -48.20 16.19 12.05
CA SER A 704 -47.28 15.65 13.06
C SER A 704 -45.89 16.32 12.96
N MET A 705 -45.41 16.59 11.74
CA MET A 705 -44.17 17.33 11.52
C MET A 705 -44.24 18.77 12.06
N HIS A 706 -45.33 19.50 11.80
CA HIS A 706 -45.55 20.86 12.31
C HIS A 706 -45.51 20.92 13.84
N ARG A 707 -46.23 20.01 14.51
CA ARG A 707 -46.22 19.92 15.97
C ARG A 707 -44.82 19.68 16.54
N LEU A 708 -44.02 18.84 15.89
CA LEU A 708 -42.63 18.62 16.30
C LEU A 708 -41.75 19.85 16.05
N ILE A 709 -41.96 20.58 14.95
CA ILE A 709 -41.25 21.84 14.65
C ILE A 709 -41.58 22.90 15.71
N ASP A 710 -42.85 23.06 16.09
CA ASP A 710 -43.26 24.01 17.13
C ASP A 710 -42.62 23.68 18.48
N PHE A 711 -42.59 22.40 18.85
CA PHE A 711 -41.86 21.94 20.04
C PHE A 711 -40.36 22.28 19.96
N TYR A 712 -39.72 22.06 18.81
CA TYR A 712 -38.31 22.43 18.66
C TYR A 712 -38.06 23.93 18.72
N LYS A 713 -38.95 24.76 18.19
CA LYS A 713 -38.88 26.22 18.34
C LYS A 713 -38.98 26.65 19.81
N ASP A 714 -39.86 26.01 20.58
CA ASP A 714 -39.95 26.23 22.03
C ASP A 714 -38.65 25.82 22.74
N CYS A 715 -38.06 24.69 22.36
CA CYS A 715 -36.76 24.27 22.88
C CYS A 715 -35.64 25.28 22.56
N LEU A 716 -35.62 25.85 21.34
CA LEU A 716 -34.68 26.90 20.94
C LEU A 716 -34.77 28.13 21.84
N ALA A 717 -36.00 28.54 22.22
CA ALA A 717 -36.23 29.69 23.08
C ALA A 717 -35.84 29.42 24.55
N LYS A 718 -36.11 28.21 25.05
CA LYS A 718 -35.90 27.85 26.46
C LYS A 718 -34.46 27.47 26.80
N TYR A 719 -33.75 26.78 25.91
CA TYR A 719 -32.45 26.18 26.25
C TYR A 719 -31.31 27.20 26.30
N GLU A 720 -30.68 27.33 27.46
CA GLU A 720 -29.59 28.31 27.68
C GLU A 720 -28.41 28.12 26.72
N GLY A 721 -28.07 26.88 26.38
CA GLY A 721 -26.98 26.57 25.46
C GLY A 721 -27.21 27.08 24.02
N TRP A 722 -28.45 27.45 23.68
CA TRP A 722 -28.84 27.97 22.37
C TRP A 722 -29.21 29.47 22.39
N LYS A 723 -29.29 30.13 23.56
CA LYS A 723 -29.63 31.56 23.70
C LYS A 723 -28.67 32.52 22.97
N LEU A 724 -27.44 32.09 22.66
CA LEU A 724 -26.44 32.91 21.94
C LEU A 724 -26.66 32.95 20.42
N TYR A 725 -27.57 32.14 19.88
CA TYR A 725 -27.97 32.19 18.47
C TYR A 725 -29.13 33.16 18.26
N SER A 726 -29.20 33.74 17.07
CA SER A 726 -30.32 34.58 16.64
C SER A 726 -30.94 33.98 15.39
N PHE A 727 -31.96 33.15 15.56
CA PHE A 727 -32.62 32.40 14.48
C PHE A 727 -33.59 33.27 13.69
N LYS A 728 -33.07 34.08 12.77
CA LYS A 728 -33.82 35.03 11.94
C LYS A 728 -34.40 34.41 10.66
N HIS A 729 -33.89 33.27 10.22
CA HIS A 729 -34.35 32.58 9.00
C HIS A 729 -35.49 31.58 9.23
N LEU A 730 -35.92 31.39 10.49
CA LEU A 730 -37.05 30.52 10.80
C LEU A 730 -38.35 31.08 10.23
N LYS A 731 -39.05 30.25 9.47
CA LYS A 731 -40.34 30.58 8.86
C LYS A 731 -41.48 30.23 9.80
N PRO A 732 -42.67 30.82 9.61
CA PRO A 732 -43.92 30.27 10.15
C PRO A 732 -44.03 28.76 9.92
N THR A 733 -44.47 27.99 10.93
CA THR A 733 -44.41 26.52 10.89
C THR A 733 -45.21 25.92 9.73
N ASN A 734 -46.30 26.57 9.35
CA ASN A 734 -47.15 26.22 8.21
C ASN A 734 -46.45 26.40 6.84
N GLU A 735 -45.27 26.99 6.75
CA GLU A 735 -44.51 27.07 5.49
C GLU A 735 -43.65 25.84 5.22
N TYR A 736 -43.43 24.98 6.22
CA TYR A 736 -42.67 23.74 6.07
C TYR A 736 -43.59 22.63 5.55
N GLN A 737 -43.52 22.31 4.26
CA GLN A 737 -44.52 21.42 3.62
C GLN A 737 -43.97 20.06 3.24
N ASP A 738 -42.72 19.99 2.78
CA ASP A 738 -42.19 18.75 2.24
C ASP A 738 -41.59 17.86 3.33
N ASN A 739 -40.52 18.34 4.00
CA ASN A 739 -39.82 17.56 5.00
C ASN A 739 -39.22 18.44 6.09
N ILE A 740 -39.03 17.86 7.28
CA ILE A 740 -38.45 18.55 8.44
C ILE A 740 -37.02 19.08 8.18
N GLY A 741 -36.36 18.58 7.14
CA GLY A 741 -35.05 19.06 6.70
C GLY A 741 -35.05 20.51 6.24
N GLU A 742 -36.19 21.06 5.79
CA GLU A 742 -36.33 22.51 5.54
C GLU A 742 -36.11 23.32 6.81
N PHE A 743 -36.81 22.97 7.90
CA PHE A 743 -36.63 23.59 9.20
C PHE A 743 -35.18 23.46 9.70
N PHE A 744 -34.59 22.27 9.55
CA PHE A 744 -33.18 22.06 9.95
C PHE A 744 -32.19 22.92 9.14
N ARG A 745 -32.46 23.18 7.85
CA ARG A 745 -31.64 24.10 7.04
C ARG A 745 -31.75 25.54 7.52
N ASP A 746 -32.96 26.01 7.82
CA ASP A 746 -33.16 27.37 8.33
C ASP A 746 -32.47 27.56 9.70
N VAL A 747 -32.54 26.55 10.58
CA VAL A 747 -31.78 26.54 11.85
C VAL A 747 -30.27 26.50 11.60
N ALA A 748 -29.80 25.73 10.62
CA ALA A 748 -28.38 25.62 10.31
C ALA A 748 -27.78 26.93 9.77
N GLU A 749 -28.55 27.71 9.00
CA GLU A 749 -28.14 29.01 8.45
C GLU A 749 -27.76 30.01 9.56
N ASP A 750 -28.52 30.00 10.66
CA ASP A 750 -28.24 30.81 11.86
C ASP A 750 -27.47 30.06 12.95
N GLY A 751 -27.19 28.77 12.73
CA GLY A 751 -26.53 27.86 13.66
C GLY A 751 -25.02 28.03 13.75
N TYR A 752 -24.45 29.04 13.10
CA TYR A 752 -23.03 29.37 13.13
C TYR A 752 -22.83 30.85 13.44
N LYS A 753 -22.06 31.14 14.50
CA LYS A 753 -21.73 32.52 14.88
C LYS A 753 -20.29 32.62 15.35
N VAL A 754 -19.61 33.67 14.92
CA VAL A 754 -18.31 34.08 15.45
C VAL A 754 -18.43 35.50 15.98
N ASP A 755 -18.04 35.68 17.24
CA ASP A 755 -18.00 36.96 17.94
C ASP A 755 -16.61 37.17 18.56
N PHE A 756 -16.37 38.35 19.14
CA PHE A 756 -15.09 38.68 19.77
C PHE A 756 -15.31 39.18 21.19
N GLN A 757 -14.54 38.62 22.13
CA GLN A 757 -14.47 39.07 23.52
C GLN A 757 -13.12 39.73 23.76
N ASP A 758 -13.14 40.98 24.21
CA ASP A 758 -11.91 41.68 24.56
C ASP A 758 -11.29 41.11 25.84
N ILE A 759 -9.97 40.88 25.81
CA ILE A 759 -9.17 40.41 26.94
C ILE A 759 -7.92 41.27 27.07
N SER A 760 -7.62 41.77 28.26
CA SER A 760 -6.46 42.62 28.50
C SER A 760 -5.16 41.89 28.19
N GLY A 761 -4.21 42.60 27.59
CA GLY A 761 -2.88 42.07 27.30
C GLY A 761 -2.13 41.65 28.55
N LYS A 762 -2.37 42.34 29.67
CA LYS A 762 -1.86 42.01 31.01
C LYS A 762 -2.34 40.62 31.44
N TYR A 763 -3.64 40.33 31.34
CA TYR A 763 -4.19 39.02 31.72
C TYR A 763 -3.54 37.88 30.93
N ILE A 764 -3.48 37.98 29.59
CA ILE A 764 -2.85 36.95 28.75
C ILE A 764 -1.38 36.73 29.12
N GLN A 765 -0.65 37.82 29.39
CA GLN A 765 0.74 37.76 29.79
C GLN A 765 0.92 37.04 31.13
N GLU A 766 0.15 37.43 32.16
CA GLU A 766 0.21 36.81 33.48
C GLU A 766 -0.09 35.31 33.43
N ARG A 767 -1.09 34.89 32.65
CA ARG A 767 -1.43 33.47 32.49
C ARG A 767 -0.31 32.69 31.80
N ASN A 768 0.39 33.28 30.84
CA ASN A 768 1.55 32.64 30.21
C ASN A 768 2.76 32.56 31.15
N GLU A 769 3.04 33.62 31.90
CA GLU A 769 4.16 33.67 32.85
C GLU A 769 3.96 32.70 34.03
N LYS A 770 2.72 32.55 34.52
CA LYS A 770 2.35 31.55 35.55
C LYS A 770 2.36 30.10 35.05
N GLY A 771 2.61 29.89 33.76
CA GLY A 771 2.59 28.55 33.17
C GLY A 771 1.19 28.01 32.92
N GLU A 772 0.15 28.84 32.91
CA GLU A 772 -1.25 28.42 32.78
C GLU A 772 -1.71 28.35 31.32
N LEU A 773 -1.06 29.10 30.41
CA LEU A 773 -1.42 29.24 29.00
C LEU A 773 -0.18 29.15 28.09
N TYR A 774 -0.11 28.15 27.21
CA TYR A 774 0.80 28.17 26.07
C TYR A 774 0.26 29.12 25.01
N LEU A 775 1.13 29.94 24.41
CA LEU A 775 0.72 30.93 23.42
C LEU A 775 1.61 30.85 22.18
N PHE A 776 0.97 30.64 21.03
CA PHE A 776 1.64 30.51 19.74
C PHE A 776 1.13 31.58 18.77
N GLU A 777 2.03 32.22 18.03
CA GLU A 777 1.66 33.02 16.85
C GLU A 777 1.38 32.07 15.68
N ILE A 778 0.19 32.18 15.08
CA ILE A 778 -0.19 31.46 13.86
C ILE A 778 0.43 32.23 12.70
N HIS A 779 1.39 31.60 12.00
CA HIS A 779 2.27 32.30 11.09
C HIS A 779 2.42 31.62 9.72
N ASN A 780 2.61 32.44 8.69
CA ASN A 780 3.12 32.09 7.38
C ASN A 780 3.93 33.28 6.82
N LYS A 781 4.55 33.10 5.66
CA LYS A 781 5.39 34.12 5.03
C LYS A 781 4.69 35.46 4.71
N ASP A 782 3.37 35.49 4.61
CA ASP A 782 2.60 36.69 4.27
C ASP A 782 2.57 37.70 5.43
N TRP A 783 2.82 37.24 6.66
CA TRP A 783 2.92 38.09 7.86
C TRP A 783 4.35 38.57 8.16
N ASN A 784 5.32 38.27 7.28
CA ASN A 784 6.63 38.93 7.29
C ASN A 784 6.47 40.33 6.67
N LEU A 785 6.10 41.31 7.49
CA LEU A 785 5.82 42.68 7.04
C LEU A 785 7.04 43.45 6.49
N ASP A 786 8.25 42.85 6.48
CA ASP A 786 9.49 43.52 6.08
C ASP A 786 10.04 43.15 4.69
N LYS A 787 9.37 42.32 3.88
CA LYS A 787 9.90 41.96 2.55
C LYS A 787 8.84 41.95 1.44
N ALA A 788 8.42 43.13 1.00
CA ALA A 788 8.11 43.30 -0.42
C ALA A 788 9.46 43.41 -1.17
N LYS A 789 9.61 42.71 -2.30
CA LYS A 789 10.83 42.71 -3.13
C LYS A 789 11.26 44.10 -3.63
N ASP A 790 10.43 45.12 -3.44
CA ASP A 790 10.57 46.41 -4.12
C ASP A 790 10.76 47.59 -3.14
N GLY A 791 11.08 47.32 -1.86
CA GLY A 791 11.42 48.37 -0.89
C GLY A 791 10.28 49.35 -0.52
N LYS A 792 9.07 49.16 -1.04
CA LYS A 792 7.89 49.93 -0.64
C LYS A 792 7.16 49.23 0.50
N LEU A 793 7.06 49.91 1.64
CA LEU A 793 6.07 49.61 2.67
C LEU A 793 4.71 49.43 1.99
N LYS A 794 4.06 48.27 2.17
CA LYS A 794 2.67 48.09 1.75
C LYS A 794 1.82 49.05 2.60
N THR A 795 1.58 50.25 2.09
CA THR A 795 0.57 51.15 2.66
C THR A 795 -0.78 50.47 2.53
N THR A 796 -1.39 50.28 3.70
CA THR A 796 -2.79 50.04 4.00
C THR A 796 -3.77 50.40 2.88
N ALA A 797 -4.60 49.42 2.51
CA ALA A 797 -5.99 49.61 2.13
C ALA A 797 -6.87 48.94 3.19
#